data_AF-A0A6A1W4N3-F1
#
_entry.id   AF-A0A6A1W4N3-F1
#
_cell.length_a   1.000
_cell.length_b   1.000
_cell.length_c   1.000
_cell.angle_alpha   90.00
_cell.angle_beta   90.00
_cell.angle_gamma   90.00
#
_symmetry.space_group_name_H-M   'P 1'
#
loop_
_entity.id
_entity.type
_entity.pdbx_description
1 polymer ?
#
loop_
_entity_poly.entity_id
_entity_poly.type
_entity_poly.pdbx_seq_one_letter_code
_entity_poly.pdbx_strand_id
1 'polypeptide(L)'
;MVVSFCPVKRSSSSVNPPLGKADHIYSFMQDSFAVLRLIKLLVSVTLLCAIANAAQAEFNVVDYGAKVDGVTDDSLAFLKAWKDTCNAETGEPTMIIPRSRRFFVRPITFAGPCKSEVKLLLNGVICAPKDPQEWKQFNDTAKLIEFESVTGLNISGGGLIDGRGRGWWDISCRYHPKLKVLRFHKSDDVRVSNLTINDSPQTHILLLGCNNIDLGYLNIRSPDGSPNTDGIHIQATNHVSIHDSNIGVGDDCVSIGDGISNVSVTYVSCGPGHGVSIGSLGKDGNVVNVSNIHVRHVNFTGTQNGGRIKTYPNGKGEVRDIEFSNVYFTNVGNPIIIDQYYFCSSGCAPTNVGVHITDVRYSKIYGTSKSEMAVNFNCSANVPCTNIELEDIRPHSIYKLANRVLIISRANKPAMPVNSPHATISVKGHVETQIEHLSWRPSHGDCDVLAPNAVNVIEYGAIGDGIPDDSHVLGNIVAPSNSIAWDDPDNCLVFFNALAFYNCSNLELDGLTHINSPRNHISVYGSDNVLISNIHIATPESSPNTDGIDISHSSNVLIQYCIIGTGDDCIAVGGGSSYISLKGIKCGPGHGIRPNIIAYFISGYKKKMTLFRPKSAALCSIGSLGPQGRTDMVEEVHVRDCSFIGTMNGVRIKTWQGGSGYARKISFVEGITLEAADNPIIIDQYYCIENVDGCKNQTSAVEVNDVLYSGVHGTSITNEAVKISCSQTIGCTNIVFDDIYITSAYTGTSTRSAIFNARGLTSGPSVPALNAGKIPNLTANHQDPFIATHNSFCLFPSSVSLCLLVHNSIRLDRAYVGAVCTFLPIVTMGKRPPPPLDLECGPREARPPPPPLPHFHPPSTYKPRLSWLTPLIFAVAVTVFVYTMYMNNCPATTGEENCLFSKYLGRFSFQPFEENTLIGPSATTLIKLGGLERKLVVEEGEGWRLLSCMWLHVGVIHLAANMLSLIFIGIRLEQEFGYVRVGILYVLSGFGGSLLSALNSRSSVSVGASGALFGILGGMLSELLTNWTIYANKGAALLTLVVIIIVNLAIGFLPHVDNSAHIGGFMSGFLLGFILLVRPQFGYVSSKYIPPGYNIKRKAKHKCYQYLLGITALVLLIFG
;
A
#
# COMPACT_ATOMS: atom_id res chain seq x y z
N MET A 1 68.88 8.35 16.56
CA MET A 1 70.23 8.53 15.99
C MET A 1 70.09 8.28 14.48
N VAL A 2 70.01 9.28 13.58
CA VAL A 2 71.01 10.32 13.20
C VAL A 2 72.14 9.57 12.44
N VAL A 3 72.44 9.71 11.14
CA VAL A 3 72.60 10.83 10.15
C VAL A 3 72.64 10.15 8.74
N SER A 4 72.02 10.57 7.63
CA SER A 4 72.01 11.82 6.82
C SER A 4 73.08 11.96 5.71
N PHE A 5 72.58 12.15 4.47
CA PHE A 5 73.00 12.99 3.32
C PHE A 5 74.30 12.79 2.48
N CYS A 6 74.08 12.82 1.15
CA CYS A 6 74.86 13.26 -0.05
C CYS A 6 75.90 14.41 0.15
N PRO A 7 76.72 14.90 -0.85
CA PRO A 7 76.63 14.82 -2.34
C PRO A 7 77.98 14.86 -3.17
N VAL A 8 77.89 15.03 -4.51
CA VAL A 8 78.74 15.86 -5.44
C VAL A 8 79.57 15.19 -6.58
N LYS A 9 79.07 15.41 -7.82
CA LYS A 9 79.65 15.85 -9.14
C LYS A 9 81.10 15.54 -9.65
N ARG A 10 81.09 15.09 -10.93
CA ARG A 10 81.84 15.49 -12.18
C ARG A 10 83.39 15.37 -12.29
N SER A 11 83.85 14.60 -13.30
CA SER A 11 84.60 15.02 -14.53
C SER A 11 85.08 13.77 -15.33
N SER A 12 84.64 13.54 -16.58
CA SER A 12 85.25 13.84 -17.91
C SER A 12 86.32 12.86 -18.45
N SER A 13 85.99 12.24 -19.60
CA SER A 13 86.84 11.79 -20.74
C SER A 13 87.94 10.74 -20.48
N SER A 14 88.19 9.74 -21.33
CA SER A 14 87.76 9.36 -22.68
C SER A 14 88.14 7.88 -22.89
N VAL A 15 87.48 7.17 -23.81
CA VAL A 15 88.03 6.18 -24.78
C VAL A 15 86.84 5.37 -25.35
N ASN A 16 86.67 5.44 -26.67
CA ASN A 16 85.85 4.57 -27.54
C ASN A 16 86.82 3.66 -28.35
N PRO A 17 86.42 2.61 -29.12
CA PRO A 17 85.11 2.00 -29.43
C PRO A 17 85.16 0.43 -29.35
N PRO A 18 84.35 -0.43 -30.04
CA PRO A 18 83.04 -0.27 -30.71
C PRO A 18 81.92 -1.23 -30.24
N LEU A 19 80.69 -0.87 -30.64
CA LEU A 19 79.41 -1.56 -30.46
C LEU A 19 79.28 -2.90 -31.23
N GLY A 20 78.60 -3.87 -30.60
CA GLY A 20 77.94 -4.99 -31.26
C GLY A 20 77.29 -5.96 -30.28
N LYS A 21 75.98 -6.22 -30.46
CA LYS A 21 75.14 -7.25 -29.79
C LYS A 21 74.51 -6.89 -28.43
N ALA A 22 73.46 -6.07 -28.45
CA ALA A 22 72.51 -6.00 -27.32
C ALA A 22 71.03 -5.80 -27.71
N ASP A 23 70.67 -5.81 -28.99
CA ASP A 23 69.29 -5.50 -29.42
C ASP A 23 68.38 -6.71 -29.67
N HIS A 24 68.90 -7.95 -29.61
CA HIS A 24 68.09 -9.16 -29.92
C HIS A 24 67.38 -9.80 -28.72
N ILE A 25 67.70 -9.43 -27.47
CA ILE A 25 67.11 -10.05 -26.28
C ILE A 25 65.96 -9.21 -25.69
N TYR A 26 65.94 -7.90 -25.95
CA TYR A 26 64.87 -7.01 -25.46
C TYR A 26 63.56 -7.11 -26.27
N SER A 27 63.65 -7.47 -27.56
CA SER A 27 62.47 -7.67 -28.43
C SER A 27 61.69 -8.95 -28.08
N PHE A 28 62.39 -10.05 -27.74
CA PHE A 28 61.74 -11.34 -27.43
C PHE A 28 61.06 -11.38 -26.05
N MET A 29 61.50 -10.55 -25.09
CA MET A 29 60.90 -10.48 -23.76
C MET A 29 59.69 -9.55 -23.68
N GLN A 30 59.48 -8.62 -24.62
CA GLN A 30 58.28 -7.77 -24.64
C GLN A 30 57.06 -8.44 -25.28
N ASP A 31 57.25 -9.29 -26.30
CA ASP A 31 56.15 -10.03 -26.93
C ASP A 31 55.58 -11.14 -26.04
N SER A 32 56.41 -11.74 -25.19
CA SER A 32 55.99 -12.79 -24.25
C SER A 32 55.02 -12.28 -23.17
N PHE A 33 55.12 -11.01 -22.73
CA PHE A 33 54.22 -10.45 -21.72
C PHE A 33 52.88 -9.96 -22.29
N ALA A 34 52.83 -9.54 -23.56
CA ALA A 34 51.58 -9.21 -24.24
C ALA A 34 50.76 -10.48 -24.52
N VAL A 35 51.42 -11.54 -24.99
CA VAL A 35 50.80 -12.86 -25.21
C VAL A 35 50.38 -13.51 -23.88
N LEU A 36 51.18 -13.42 -22.81
CA LEU A 36 50.73 -13.89 -21.47
C LEU A 36 49.61 -13.04 -20.87
N ARG A 37 49.49 -11.75 -21.19
CA ARG A 37 48.35 -10.91 -20.76
C ARG A 37 47.11 -11.19 -21.60
N LEU A 38 47.27 -11.46 -22.90
CA LEU A 38 46.17 -11.87 -23.78
C LEU A 38 45.70 -13.29 -23.43
N ILE A 39 46.61 -14.23 -23.16
CA ILE A 39 46.30 -15.57 -22.66
C ILE A 39 45.74 -15.51 -21.25
N LYS A 40 46.22 -14.63 -20.35
CA LYS A 40 45.56 -14.43 -19.05
C LYS A 40 44.19 -13.80 -19.19
N LEU A 41 43.96 -12.88 -20.14
CA LEU A 41 42.64 -12.30 -20.40
C LEU A 41 41.71 -13.28 -21.09
N LEU A 42 42.19 -14.06 -22.06
CA LEU A 42 41.47 -15.15 -22.71
C LEU A 42 41.22 -16.29 -21.75
N VAL A 43 42.17 -16.67 -20.88
CA VAL A 43 41.99 -17.64 -19.80
C VAL A 43 41.08 -17.07 -18.72
N SER A 44 41.08 -15.77 -18.43
CA SER A 44 40.11 -15.15 -17.52
C SER A 44 38.72 -15.08 -18.14
N VAL A 45 38.61 -14.84 -19.45
CA VAL A 45 37.34 -14.82 -20.21
C VAL A 45 36.85 -16.23 -20.49
N THR A 46 37.71 -17.22 -20.68
CA THR A 46 37.36 -18.64 -20.79
C THR A 46 37.19 -19.28 -19.42
N LEU A 47 37.78 -18.76 -18.35
CA LEU A 47 37.51 -19.16 -16.96
C LEU A 47 36.23 -18.45 -16.46
N LEU A 48 35.93 -17.23 -16.89
CA LEU A 48 34.60 -16.61 -16.74
C LEU A 48 33.55 -17.33 -17.61
N CYS A 49 33.91 -17.83 -18.80
CA CYS A 49 33.03 -18.69 -19.61
C CYS A 49 32.99 -20.15 -19.14
N ALA A 50 33.99 -20.66 -18.42
CA ALA A 50 34.02 -22.01 -17.85
C ALA A 50 33.40 -22.05 -16.45
N ILE A 51 33.46 -20.94 -15.70
CA ILE A 51 32.60 -20.71 -14.53
C ILE A 51 31.15 -20.47 -15.00
N ALA A 52 30.94 -19.93 -16.21
CA ALA A 52 29.64 -19.93 -16.88
C ALA A 52 29.26 -21.26 -17.56
N ASN A 53 30.15 -22.27 -17.56
CA ASN A 53 29.91 -23.62 -18.05
C ASN A 53 30.34 -24.66 -17.00
N ALA A 54 29.98 -24.46 -15.73
CA ALA A 54 29.38 -25.60 -15.05
C ALA A 54 28.15 -25.91 -15.90
N ALA A 55 28.16 -26.99 -16.67
CA ALA A 55 27.01 -27.38 -17.48
C ALA A 55 25.82 -27.48 -16.53
N GLN A 56 24.99 -26.44 -16.50
CA GLN A 56 23.77 -26.40 -15.70
C GLN A 56 22.93 -27.54 -16.26
N ALA A 57 22.63 -28.54 -15.44
CA ALA A 57 21.89 -29.70 -15.88
C ALA A 57 20.46 -29.22 -16.21
N GLU A 58 20.18 -28.98 -17.49
CA GLU A 58 18.90 -28.48 -17.98
C GLU A 58 17.98 -29.64 -18.36
N PHE A 59 16.79 -29.65 -17.80
CA PHE A 59 15.78 -30.69 -17.99
C PHE A 59 14.50 -30.07 -18.56
N ASN A 60 14.41 -30.00 -19.89
CA ASN A 60 13.25 -29.41 -20.57
C ASN A 60 12.12 -30.43 -20.69
N VAL A 61 10.93 -30.09 -20.18
CA VAL A 61 9.76 -30.99 -20.15
C VAL A 61 9.34 -31.54 -21.52
N VAL A 62 9.69 -30.83 -22.60
CA VAL A 62 9.43 -31.27 -23.98
C VAL A 62 10.26 -32.50 -24.35
N ASP A 63 11.50 -32.57 -23.88
CA ASP A 63 12.42 -33.69 -24.14
C ASP A 63 11.95 -34.97 -23.42
N TYR A 64 11.12 -34.81 -22.38
CA TYR A 64 10.45 -35.88 -21.65
C TYR A 64 9.08 -36.28 -22.23
N GLY A 65 8.72 -35.73 -23.39
CA GLY A 65 7.55 -36.15 -24.18
C GLY A 65 6.30 -35.29 -24.06
N ALA A 66 6.39 -34.10 -23.45
CA ALA A 66 5.26 -33.16 -23.38
C ALA A 66 4.81 -32.73 -24.80
N LYS A 67 3.49 -32.74 -25.05
CA LYS A 67 2.86 -32.52 -26.36
C LYS A 67 2.54 -31.07 -26.65
N VAL A 68 2.35 -30.27 -25.62
CA VAL A 68 2.35 -28.81 -25.70
C VAL A 68 1.20 -28.17 -26.50
N ASP A 69 0.08 -28.87 -26.58
CA ASP A 69 -1.16 -28.41 -27.21
C ASP A 69 -2.13 -27.74 -26.21
N GLY A 70 -1.84 -27.84 -24.91
CA GLY A 70 -2.70 -27.36 -23.82
C GLY A 70 -3.99 -28.18 -23.65
N VAL A 71 -4.00 -29.41 -24.18
CA VAL A 71 -5.15 -30.34 -24.18
C VAL A 71 -4.72 -31.74 -23.76
N THR A 72 -3.60 -32.25 -24.29
CA THR A 72 -3.04 -33.55 -23.94
C THR A 72 -2.37 -33.49 -22.57
N ASP A 73 -2.59 -34.51 -21.75
CA ASP A 73 -2.04 -34.61 -20.40
C ASP A 73 -0.51 -34.76 -20.42
N ASP A 74 0.18 -33.68 -20.03
CA ASP A 74 1.63 -33.57 -19.97
C ASP A 74 2.20 -33.95 -18.58
N SER A 75 1.35 -34.31 -17.60
CA SER A 75 1.76 -34.58 -16.21
C SER A 75 2.91 -35.61 -16.10
N LEU A 76 2.88 -36.68 -16.90
CA LEU A 76 3.92 -37.71 -16.86
C LEU A 76 5.28 -37.17 -17.34
N ALA A 77 5.30 -36.27 -18.32
CA ALA A 77 6.54 -35.64 -18.79
C ALA A 77 7.14 -34.71 -17.73
N PHE A 78 6.29 -33.95 -17.03
CA PHE A 78 6.69 -33.10 -15.92
C PHE A 78 7.29 -33.92 -14.76
N LEU A 79 6.65 -35.02 -14.37
CA LEU A 79 7.15 -35.89 -13.31
C LEU A 79 8.50 -36.53 -13.64
N LYS A 80 8.72 -36.95 -14.90
CA LYS A 80 10.01 -37.50 -15.34
C LYS A 80 11.11 -36.43 -15.34
N ALA A 81 10.83 -35.25 -15.90
CA ALA A 81 11.77 -34.14 -15.90
C ALA A 81 12.15 -33.71 -14.48
N TRP A 82 11.18 -33.62 -13.57
CA TRP A 82 11.43 -33.32 -12.15
C TRP A 82 12.30 -34.38 -11.49
N LYS A 83 12.00 -35.66 -11.71
CA LYS A 83 12.78 -36.77 -11.12
C LYS A 83 14.26 -36.67 -11.48
N ASP A 84 14.58 -36.35 -12.73
CA ASP A 84 15.98 -36.24 -13.17
C ASP A 84 16.61 -34.93 -12.68
N THR A 85 15.85 -33.83 -12.63
CA THR A 85 16.28 -32.55 -12.02
C THR A 85 16.65 -32.72 -10.56
N CYS A 86 15.80 -33.37 -9.78
CA CYS A 86 15.94 -33.55 -8.33
C CYS A 86 17.05 -34.55 -7.96
N ASN A 87 17.41 -35.47 -8.87
CA ASN A 87 18.48 -36.45 -8.69
C ASN A 87 19.86 -35.98 -9.15
N ALA A 88 19.97 -34.82 -9.79
CA ALA A 88 21.25 -34.25 -10.21
C ALA A 88 22.08 -33.83 -8.99
N GLU A 89 23.39 -34.10 -9.03
CA GLU A 89 24.28 -33.99 -7.86
C GLU A 89 25.10 -32.70 -7.82
N THR A 90 25.23 -31.98 -8.95
CA THR A 90 26.00 -30.74 -9.05
C THR A 90 25.37 -29.75 -10.04
N GLY A 91 25.60 -28.44 -9.87
CA GLY A 91 25.37 -27.42 -10.91
C GLY A 91 23.98 -26.77 -11.01
N GLU A 92 23.30 -26.44 -9.89
CA GLU A 92 21.95 -25.82 -9.84
C GLU A 92 21.00 -26.37 -10.94
N PRO A 93 20.71 -27.69 -10.93
CA PRO A 93 19.87 -28.34 -11.94
C PRO A 93 18.57 -27.59 -12.19
N THR A 94 18.25 -27.37 -13.46
CA THR A 94 17.14 -26.51 -13.89
C THR A 94 16.11 -27.27 -14.69
N MET A 95 14.91 -27.41 -14.15
CA MET A 95 13.73 -27.86 -14.90
C MET A 95 13.18 -26.70 -15.74
N ILE A 96 13.00 -26.90 -17.05
CA ILE A 96 12.57 -25.84 -17.97
C ILE A 96 11.18 -26.13 -18.52
N ILE A 97 10.27 -25.15 -18.33
CA ILE A 97 8.97 -25.08 -19.00
C ILE A 97 9.04 -23.96 -20.04
N PRO A 98 9.26 -24.26 -21.33
CA PRO A 98 9.65 -23.27 -22.33
C PRO A 98 8.53 -22.28 -22.70
N ARG A 99 8.92 -21.10 -23.24
CA ARG A 99 8.00 -20.01 -23.65
C ARG A 99 7.05 -20.41 -24.80
N SER A 100 5.93 -19.70 -24.89
CA SER A 100 4.97 -19.77 -26.02
C SER A 100 4.34 -21.15 -26.23
N ARG A 101 4.22 -21.91 -25.14
CA ARG A 101 3.85 -23.31 -25.11
C ARG A 101 2.84 -23.51 -23.97
N ARG A 102 1.73 -24.20 -24.25
CA ARG A 102 0.68 -24.50 -23.26
C ARG A 102 0.74 -25.96 -22.87
N PHE A 103 0.87 -26.24 -21.58
CA PHE A 103 0.96 -27.59 -21.04
C PHE A 103 -0.27 -27.84 -20.21
N PHE A 104 -1.03 -28.88 -20.57
CA PHE A 104 -2.14 -29.30 -19.74
C PHE A 104 -1.61 -30.29 -18.71
N VAL A 105 -1.75 -29.99 -17.43
CA VAL A 105 -1.34 -30.88 -16.35
C VAL A 105 -2.53 -31.16 -15.45
N ARG A 106 -2.64 -32.40 -15.02
CA ARG A 106 -3.47 -32.84 -13.91
C ARG A 106 -2.74 -32.62 -12.58
N PRO A 107 -3.42 -32.79 -11.43
CA PRO A 107 -2.78 -32.80 -10.12
C PRO A 107 -1.47 -33.61 -10.10
N ILE A 108 -0.35 -32.93 -9.81
CA ILE A 108 0.99 -33.52 -9.72
C ILE A 108 1.69 -33.10 -8.42
N THR A 109 2.50 -34.02 -7.89
CA THR A 109 3.37 -33.78 -6.73
C THR A 109 4.82 -33.98 -7.14
N PHE A 110 5.63 -32.94 -6.95
CA PHE A 110 7.07 -32.91 -7.08
C PHE A 110 7.68 -33.17 -5.71
N ALA A 111 8.00 -34.45 -5.46
CA ALA A 111 8.56 -34.90 -4.20
C ALA A 111 10.08 -34.68 -4.14
N GLY A 112 10.57 -34.25 -2.98
CA GLY A 112 11.97 -34.30 -2.57
C GLY A 112 12.24 -35.45 -1.58
N PRO A 113 13.35 -35.39 -0.81
CA PRO A 113 14.40 -34.37 -0.89
C PRO A 113 15.21 -34.48 -2.18
N CYS A 114 15.67 -33.34 -2.71
CA CYS A 114 16.58 -33.30 -3.85
C CYS A 114 18.03 -33.37 -3.40
N LYS A 115 18.91 -33.90 -4.27
CA LYS A 115 20.34 -34.06 -3.95
C LYS A 115 21.11 -32.73 -3.92
N SER A 116 20.60 -31.70 -4.59
CA SER A 116 21.13 -30.34 -4.59
C SER A 116 20.00 -29.31 -4.64
N GLU A 117 20.34 -28.03 -4.51
CA GLU A 117 19.41 -26.93 -4.80
C GLU A 117 18.92 -27.03 -6.26
N VAL A 118 17.64 -26.81 -6.48
CA VAL A 118 16.96 -27.00 -7.78
C VAL A 118 16.31 -25.72 -8.24
N LYS A 119 16.34 -25.50 -9.56
CA LYS A 119 15.69 -24.37 -10.20
C LYS A 119 14.57 -24.83 -11.11
N LEU A 120 13.45 -24.13 -11.10
CA LEU A 120 12.35 -24.33 -12.04
C LEU A 120 12.12 -23.04 -12.82
N LEU A 121 12.41 -23.09 -14.11
CA LEU A 121 12.24 -21.97 -15.04
C LEU A 121 10.89 -22.09 -15.76
N LEU A 122 9.85 -21.46 -15.20
CA LEU A 122 8.50 -21.43 -15.74
C LEU A 122 8.32 -20.24 -16.69
N ASN A 123 8.49 -20.51 -17.98
CA ASN A 123 8.41 -19.52 -19.06
C ASN A 123 7.16 -19.69 -19.94
N GLY A 124 6.55 -20.89 -19.92
CA GLY A 124 5.34 -21.25 -20.67
C GLY A 124 4.04 -21.00 -19.91
N VAL A 125 2.97 -21.68 -20.33
CA VAL A 125 1.65 -21.65 -19.68
C VAL A 125 1.31 -23.05 -19.18
N ILE A 126 1.05 -23.20 -17.89
CA ILE A 126 0.49 -24.44 -17.31
C ILE A 126 -1.03 -24.25 -17.19
N CYS A 127 -1.81 -25.21 -17.68
CA CYS A 127 -3.27 -25.18 -17.67
C CYS A 127 -3.80 -26.31 -16.79
N ALA A 128 -4.68 -25.97 -15.84
CA ALA A 128 -5.41 -26.93 -15.03
C ALA A 128 -6.56 -27.61 -15.80
N PRO A 129 -7.15 -28.69 -15.25
CA PRO A 129 -8.41 -29.26 -15.77
C PRO A 129 -9.56 -28.28 -15.62
N LYS A 130 -10.34 -28.14 -16.69
CA LYS A 130 -11.46 -27.18 -16.77
C LYS A 130 -12.71 -27.74 -16.10
N ASP A 131 -12.97 -29.04 -16.24
CA ASP A 131 -14.10 -29.69 -15.60
C ASP A 131 -13.72 -30.20 -14.19
N PRO A 132 -14.43 -29.80 -13.14
CA PRO A 132 -14.28 -30.35 -11.79
C PRO A 132 -14.30 -31.89 -11.70
N GLN A 133 -14.98 -32.59 -12.61
CA GLN A 133 -15.00 -34.06 -12.65
C GLN A 133 -13.65 -34.65 -13.06
N GLU A 134 -12.87 -33.94 -13.89
CA GLU A 134 -11.53 -34.39 -14.27
C GLU A 134 -10.58 -34.37 -13.07
N TRP A 135 -10.78 -33.47 -12.10
CA TRP A 135 -9.99 -33.47 -10.86
C TRP A 135 -10.33 -34.66 -9.96
N LYS A 136 -11.59 -35.10 -9.91
CA LYS A 136 -12.09 -36.15 -9.01
C LYS A 136 -11.57 -37.56 -9.31
N GLN A 137 -10.93 -37.76 -10.46
CA GLN A 137 -10.38 -39.05 -10.85
C GLN A 137 -9.04 -39.39 -10.15
N PHE A 138 -8.55 -38.52 -9.26
CA PHE A 138 -7.22 -38.62 -8.65
C PHE A 138 -7.28 -38.71 -7.12
N ASN A 139 -6.32 -39.44 -6.53
CA ASN A 139 -6.27 -39.72 -5.09
C ASN A 139 -6.14 -38.46 -4.21
N ASP A 140 -5.52 -37.39 -4.73
CA ASP A 140 -5.40 -36.14 -4.00
C ASP A 140 -5.69 -34.95 -4.91
N THR A 141 -6.99 -34.64 -4.98
CA THR A 141 -7.59 -33.57 -5.75
C THR A 141 -7.34 -32.19 -5.17
N ALA A 142 -6.76 -32.07 -3.97
CA ALA A 142 -6.68 -30.81 -3.25
C ALA A 142 -5.68 -29.80 -3.86
N LYS A 143 -4.89 -30.18 -4.86
CA LYS A 143 -3.88 -29.33 -5.46
C LYS A 143 -3.60 -29.64 -6.93
N LEU A 144 -3.23 -28.61 -7.70
CA LEU A 144 -2.75 -28.77 -9.09
C LEU A 144 -1.25 -29.11 -9.11
N ILE A 145 -0.42 -28.29 -8.47
CA ILE A 145 1.03 -28.50 -8.34
C ILE A 145 1.40 -28.47 -6.87
N GLU A 146 2.08 -29.51 -6.42
CA GLU A 146 2.67 -29.59 -5.08
C GLU A 146 4.18 -29.75 -5.14
N PHE A 147 4.90 -29.03 -4.29
CA PHE A 147 6.27 -29.36 -3.91
C PHE A 147 6.25 -29.88 -2.48
N GLU A 148 6.63 -31.14 -2.31
CA GLU A 148 6.60 -31.83 -1.01
C GLU A 148 8.01 -32.19 -0.56
N SER A 149 8.40 -31.76 0.64
CA SER A 149 9.70 -32.05 1.24
C SER A 149 10.90 -31.67 0.35
N VAL A 150 10.82 -30.49 -0.27
CA VAL A 150 11.91 -29.93 -1.10
C VAL A 150 12.63 -28.83 -0.33
N THR A 151 13.96 -28.88 -0.30
CA THR A 151 14.81 -27.83 0.29
C THR A 151 15.65 -27.18 -0.80
N GLY A 152 15.72 -25.85 -0.82
CA GLY A 152 16.55 -25.10 -1.78
C GLY A 152 15.94 -25.03 -3.18
N LEU A 153 14.66 -24.64 -3.27
CA LEU A 153 13.91 -24.56 -4.53
C LEU A 153 13.80 -23.11 -5.02
N ASN A 154 14.24 -22.83 -6.25
CA ASN A 154 14.11 -21.53 -6.89
C ASN A 154 13.18 -21.60 -8.11
N ILE A 155 11.96 -21.09 -7.98
CA ILE A 155 11.01 -20.96 -9.09
C ILE A 155 11.07 -19.55 -9.65
N SER A 156 11.32 -19.43 -10.94
CA SER A 156 11.36 -18.14 -11.64
C SER A 156 10.88 -18.25 -13.09
N GLY A 157 10.74 -17.11 -13.75
CA GLY A 157 10.35 -17.03 -15.16
C GLY A 157 9.01 -16.31 -15.33
N GLY A 158 8.81 -15.64 -16.47
CA GLY A 158 7.63 -14.79 -16.71
C GLY A 158 6.37 -15.55 -17.14
N GLY A 159 6.27 -16.84 -16.82
CA GLY A 159 5.21 -17.72 -17.29
C GLY A 159 3.91 -17.60 -16.49
N LEU A 160 2.89 -18.33 -16.95
CA LEU A 160 1.52 -18.28 -16.43
C LEU A 160 1.08 -19.66 -15.91
N ILE A 161 0.48 -19.70 -14.73
CA ILE A 161 -0.32 -20.84 -14.28
C ILE A 161 -1.80 -20.44 -14.38
N ASP A 162 -2.52 -21.08 -15.28
CA ASP A 162 -3.95 -20.90 -15.56
C ASP A 162 -4.75 -21.98 -14.80
N GLY A 163 -5.31 -21.59 -13.64
CA GLY A 163 -6.05 -22.47 -12.74
C GLY A 163 -7.44 -22.89 -13.24
N ARG A 164 -7.97 -22.22 -14.28
CA ARG A 164 -9.28 -22.49 -14.90
C ARG A 164 -10.43 -22.69 -13.90
N GLY A 165 -10.44 -21.91 -12.82
CA GLY A 165 -11.31 -22.08 -11.65
C GLY A 165 -12.81 -21.88 -11.87
N ARG A 166 -13.24 -21.28 -12.99
CA ARG A 166 -14.66 -20.98 -13.23
C ARG A 166 -15.61 -22.16 -13.09
N GLY A 167 -15.22 -23.34 -13.59
CA GLY A 167 -16.05 -24.54 -13.46
C GLY A 167 -16.28 -24.94 -12.00
N TRP A 168 -15.34 -24.61 -11.11
CA TRP A 168 -15.50 -24.77 -9.67
C TRP A 168 -16.38 -23.68 -9.07
N TRP A 169 -16.19 -22.41 -9.43
CA TRP A 169 -16.99 -21.31 -8.87
C TRP A 169 -18.49 -21.41 -9.20
N ASP A 170 -18.84 -22.00 -10.34
CA ASP A 170 -20.24 -22.24 -10.75
C ASP A 170 -20.92 -23.37 -9.93
N ILE A 171 -20.15 -24.14 -9.15
CA ILE A 171 -20.64 -25.14 -8.19
C ILE A 171 -20.74 -24.47 -6.81
N SER A 172 -21.76 -24.81 -6.02
CA SER A 172 -21.95 -24.18 -4.70
C SER A 172 -20.72 -24.37 -3.79
N CYS A 173 -20.23 -23.26 -3.24
CA CYS A 173 -19.03 -23.18 -2.39
C CYS A 173 -19.04 -24.13 -1.17
N ARG A 174 -20.23 -24.53 -0.72
CA ARG A 174 -20.43 -25.48 0.39
C ARG A 174 -19.89 -26.88 0.10
N TYR A 175 -19.76 -27.25 -1.17
CA TYR A 175 -19.38 -28.60 -1.60
C TYR A 175 -18.00 -28.67 -2.25
N HIS A 176 -17.17 -27.62 -2.12
CA HIS A 176 -15.83 -27.61 -2.69
C HIS A 176 -14.83 -28.39 -1.84
N PRO A 177 -14.04 -29.31 -2.45
CA PRO A 177 -12.81 -29.78 -1.83
C PRO A 177 -11.85 -28.58 -1.61
N LYS A 178 -10.91 -28.70 -0.66
CA LYS A 178 -9.93 -27.63 -0.36
C LYS A 178 -8.87 -27.53 -1.46
N LEU A 179 -9.24 -26.99 -2.62
CA LEU A 179 -8.40 -26.93 -3.82
C LEU A 179 -7.33 -25.85 -3.72
N LYS A 180 -6.16 -26.08 -4.33
CA LYS A 180 -5.01 -25.17 -4.41
C LYS A 180 -4.39 -25.25 -5.79
N VAL A 181 -3.90 -24.13 -6.36
CA VAL A 181 -3.15 -24.21 -7.62
C VAL A 181 -1.69 -24.58 -7.35
N LEU A 182 -1.04 -23.88 -6.42
CA LEU A 182 0.35 -24.13 -6.06
C LEU A 182 0.44 -24.37 -4.56
N ARG A 183 1.01 -25.51 -4.15
CA ARG A 183 1.18 -25.88 -2.75
C ARG A 183 2.63 -26.21 -2.46
N PHE A 184 3.16 -25.62 -1.40
CA PHE A 184 4.43 -26.00 -0.79
C PHE A 184 4.12 -26.69 0.53
N HIS A 185 4.55 -27.94 0.67
CA HIS A 185 4.29 -28.76 1.83
C HIS A 185 5.61 -29.23 2.42
N LYS A 186 5.86 -28.89 3.70
CA LYS A 186 7.09 -29.29 4.43
C LYS A 186 8.37 -28.99 3.65
N SER A 187 8.39 -27.88 2.94
CA SER A 187 9.48 -27.48 2.03
C SER A 187 10.13 -26.21 2.56
N ASP A 188 11.46 -26.16 2.49
CA ASP A 188 12.27 -25.12 3.12
C ASP A 188 13.17 -24.43 2.10
N ASP A 189 13.62 -23.21 2.39
CA ASP A 189 14.51 -22.43 1.52
C ASP A 189 13.93 -22.29 0.10
N VAL A 190 12.67 -21.87 0.01
CA VAL A 190 11.94 -21.74 -1.26
C VAL A 190 11.90 -20.28 -1.70
N ARG A 191 12.29 -20.01 -2.94
CA ARG A 191 12.12 -18.71 -3.60
C ARG A 191 11.20 -18.83 -4.80
N VAL A 192 10.21 -17.95 -4.91
CA VAL A 192 9.31 -17.88 -6.07
C VAL A 192 9.27 -16.45 -6.57
N SER A 193 9.62 -16.24 -7.83
CA SER A 193 9.66 -14.89 -8.41
C SER A 193 9.12 -14.78 -9.83
N ASN A 194 8.55 -13.61 -10.16
CA ASN A 194 8.17 -13.21 -11.52
C ASN A 194 7.07 -14.07 -12.19
N LEU A 195 6.22 -14.76 -11.42
CA LEU A 195 5.15 -15.60 -11.95
C LEU A 195 3.81 -14.86 -12.06
N THR A 196 2.99 -15.26 -13.05
CA THR A 196 1.56 -14.94 -13.07
C THR A 196 0.72 -16.18 -12.73
N ILE A 197 -0.25 -16.05 -11.83
CA ILE A 197 -1.20 -17.13 -11.50
C ILE A 197 -2.62 -16.57 -11.64
N ASN A 198 -3.41 -17.16 -12.54
CA ASN A 198 -4.77 -16.72 -12.81
C ASN A 198 -5.81 -17.77 -12.42
N ASP A 199 -6.98 -17.28 -12.02
CA ASP A 199 -8.23 -18.03 -11.94
C ASP A 199 -8.10 -19.34 -11.16
N SER A 200 -7.58 -19.27 -9.93
CA SER A 200 -7.51 -20.47 -9.08
C SER A 200 -8.91 -20.96 -8.71
N PRO A 201 -9.17 -22.28 -8.69
CA PRO A 201 -10.43 -22.84 -8.17
C PRO A 201 -10.78 -22.39 -6.74
N GLN A 202 -9.76 -22.14 -5.91
CA GLN A 202 -9.84 -21.61 -4.56
C GLN A 202 -8.50 -20.88 -4.29
N THR A 203 -7.71 -21.24 -3.28
CA THR A 203 -6.44 -20.53 -2.98
C THR A 203 -5.41 -20.70 -4.12
N HIS A 204 -4.70 -19.63 -4.48
CA HIS A 204 -3.64 -19.68 -5.51
C HIS A 204 -2.38 -20.34 -4.97
N ILE A 205 -1.81 -19.82 -3.87
CA ILE A 205 -0.60 -20.37 -3.23
C ILE A 205 -0.90 -20.79 -1.79
N LEU A 206 -0.53 -22.02 -1.42
CA LEU A 206 -0.56 -22.51 -0.04
C LEU A 206 0.85 -22.84 0.46
N LEU A 207 1.25 -22.26 1.58
CA LEU A 207 2.43 -22.65 2.36
C LEU A 207 1.97 -23.47 3.57
N LEU A 208 2.46 -24.69 3.72
CA LEU A 208 2.08 -25.56 4.83
C LEU A 208 3.31 -26.29 5.41
N GLY A 209 3.64 -26.00 6.67
CA GLY A 209 4.75 -26.69 7.34
C GLY A 209 6.13 -26.26 6.83
N CYS A 210 6.25 -25.05 6.27
CA CYS A 210 7.46 -24.58 5.58
C CYS A 210 8.33 -23.68 6.48
N ASN A 211 9.60 -23.50 6.10
CA ASN A 211 10.49 -22.52 6.72
C ASN A 211 11.37 -21.79 5.68
N ASN A 212 11.59 -20.49 5.88
CA ASN A 212 12.41 -19.64 5.02
C ASN A 212 11.89 -19.58 3.56
N ILE A 213 10.78 -18.88 3.39
CA ILE A 213 10.07 -18.74 2.10
C ILE A 213 10.11 -17.29 1.62
N ASP A 214 10.47 -17.08 0.36
CA ASP A 214 10.54 -15.77 -0.28
C ASP A 214 9.69 -15.73 -1.57
N LEU A 215 8.66 -14.89 -1.59
CA LEU A 215 7.68 -14.76 -2.66
C LEU A 215 7.68 -13.32 -3.20
N GLY A 216 8.29 -13.09 -4.36
CA GLY A 216 8.54 -11.75 -4.90
C GLY A 216 8.01 -11.53 -6.32
N TYR A 217 7.64 -10.30 -6.69
CA TYR A 217 7.29 -9.95 -8.09
C TYR A 217 6.18 -10.81 -8.69
N LEU A 218 5.21 -11.23 -7.88
CA LEU A 218 4.11 -12.09 -8.33
C LEU A 218 2.94 -11.26 -8.85
N ASN A 219 2.21 -11.82 -9.82
CA ASN A 219 0.97 -11.25 -10.31
C ASN A 219 -0.15 -12.30 -10.21
N ILE A 220 -0.94 -12.21 -9.15
CA ILE A 220 -2.01 -13.18 -8.83
C ILE A 220 -3.36 -12.54 -9.10
N ARG A 221 -4.20 -13.20 -9.91
CA ARG A 221 -5.48 -12.62 -10.36
C ARG A 221 -6.63 -13.62 -10.37
N SER A 222 -7.76 -13.22 -9.82
CA SER A 222 -9.07 -13.85 -10.03
C SER A 222 -10.17 -12.77 -10.00
N PRO A 223 -11.36 -13.01 -10.57
CA PRO A 223 -12.47 -12.06 -10.52
C PRO A 223 -12.89 -11.72 -9.08
N ASP A 224 -13.35 -10.49 -8.82
CA ASP A 224 -13.81 -10.04 -7.48
C ASP A 224 -14.90 -10.94 -6.87
N GLY A 225 -15.82 -11.44 -7.69
CA GLY A 225 -16.88 -12.36 -7.23
C GLY A 225 -16.46 -13.83 -7.11
N SER A 226 -15.18 -14.17 -7.26
CA SER A 226 -14.72 -15.56 -7.22
C SER A 226 -14.60 -16.06 -5.78
N PRO A 227 -15.29 -17.16 -5.41
CA PRO A 227 -15.40 -17.56 -4.01
C PRO A 227 -14.11 -18.21 -3.49
N ASN A 228 -13.65 -17.78 -2.31
CA ASN A 228 -12.54 -18.39 -1.57
C ASN A 228 -11.22 -18.42 -2.34
N THR A 229 -11.02 -17.49 -3.28
CA THR A 229 -9.83 -17.49 -4.12
C THR A 229 -8.64 -16.79 -3.45
N ASP A 230 -8.28 -17.18 -2.24
CA ASP A 230 -7.19 -16.55 -1.51
C ASP A 230 -5.93 -16.43 -2.38
N GLY A 231 -5.20 -15.31 -2.30
CA GLY A 231 -3.97 -15.11 -3.04
C GLY A 231 -2.87 -16.03 -2.49
N ILE A 232 -2.39 -15.72 -1.29
CA ILE A 232 -1.41 -16.54 -0.58
C ILE A 232 -1.97 -16.91 0.78
N HIS A 233 -2.10 -18.20 1.06
CA HIS A 233 -2.49 -18.72 2.37
C HIS A 233 -1.28 -19.37 3.05
N ILE A 234 -1.00 -18.98 4.29
CA ILE A 234 0.12 -19.46 5.08
C ILE A 234 -0.43 -20.23 6.27
N GLN A 235 0.11 -21.42 6.55
CA GLN A 235 -0.28 -22.25 7.69
C GLN A 235 0.93 -23.00 8.24
N ALA A 236 1.07 -23.07 9.57
CA ALA A 236 2.13 -23.83 10.24
C ALA A 236 3.54 -23.58 9.67
N THR A 237 3.86 -22.32 9.33
CA THR A 237 5.04 -21.95 8.54
C THR A 237 5.77 -20.80 9.24
N ASN A 238 7.09 -20.78 9.19
CA ASN A 238 7.91 -19.73 9.81
C ASN A 238 8.86 -19.05 8.81
N HIS A 239 9.22 -17.79 9.08
CA HIS A 239 10.13 -16.99 8.23
C HIS A 239 9.62 -16.88 6.78
N VAL A 240 8.61 -16.05 6.56
CA VAL A 240 8.02 -15.81 5.24
C VAL A 240 8.18 -14.36 4.83
N SER A 241 8.68 -14.13 3.62
CA SER A 241 8.78 -12.83 2.96
C SER A 241 7.88 -12.82 1.73
N ILE A 242 6.91 -11.91 1.67
CA ILE A 242 6.07 -11.65 0.50
C ILE A 242 6.30 -10.20 0.09
N HIS A 243 6.76 -9.97 -1.14
CA HIS A 243 7.10 -8.61 -1.55
C HIS A 243 6.88 -8.28 -3.03
N ASP A 244 6.80 -6.98 -3.35
CA ASP A 244 6.78 -6.42 -4.70
C ASP A 244 5.72 -7.05 -5.64
N SER A 245 4.56 -7.43 -5.10
CA SER A 245 3.57 -8.26 -5.79
C SER A 245 2.23 -7.56 -6.00
N ASN A 246 1.51 -7.94 -7.05
CA ASN A 246 0.16 -7.48 -7.33
C ASN A 246 -0.83 -8.64 -7.20
N ILE A 247 -1.74 -8.55 -6.24
CA ILE A 247 -2.69 -9.62 -5.88
C ILE A 247 -4.11 -9.04 -5.90
N GLY A 248 -4.94 -9.50 -6.82
CA GLY A 248 -6.36 -9.14 -6.90
C GLY A 248 -7.21 -10.39 -7.05
N VAL A 249 -8.06 -10.69 -6.07
CA VAL A 249 -8.79 -11.97 -5.96
C VAL A 249 -10.17 -11.75 -5.35
N GLY A 250 -11.01 -12.77 -5.21
CA GLY A 250 -12.33 -12.64 -4.58
C GLY A 250 -12.39 -12.93 -3.08
N ASP A 251 -11.27 -13.27 -2.42
CA ASP A 251 -11.20 -13.47 -0.95
C ASP A 251 -9.91 -12.85 -0.40
N ASP A 252 -9.28 -13.42 0.64
CA ASP A 252 -8.10 -12.87 1.28
C ASP A 252 -6.89 -12.79 0.31
N CYS A 253 -6.33 -11.60 0.18
CA CYS A 253 -5.15 -11.32 -0.63
C CYS A 253 -3.91 -12.05 -0.08
N VAL A 254 -3.72 -11.92 1.23
CA VAL A 254 -2.83 -12.77 2.03
C VAL A 254 -3.62 -13.20 3.26
N SER A 255 -3.68 -14.51 3.51
CA SER A 255 -4.35 -15.13 4.65
C SER A 255 -3.32 -15.84 5.52
N ILE A 256 -3.30 -15.54 6.81
CA ILE A 256 -2.33 -16.03 7.78
C ILE A 256 -3.07 -16.90 8.80
N GLY A 257 -2.84 -18.20 8.76
CA GLY A 257 -3.44 -19.20 9.64
C GLY A 257 -2.73 -19.35 11.00
N ASP A 258 -2.83 -20.55 11.57
CA ASP A 258 -2.26 -20.89 12.88
C ASP A 258 -0.84 -21.50 12.79
N GLY A 259 -0.07 -21.43 13.88
CA GLY A 259 1.26 -22.00 14.03
C GLY A 259 2.32 -21.24 13.24
N ILE A 260 2.20 -19.92 13.18
CA ILE A 260 3.00 -19.06 12.28
C ILE A 260 3.80 -18.04 13.08
N SER A 261 5.04 -17.81 12.66
CA SER A 261 5.86 -16.72 13.15
C SER A 261 6.76 -16.11 12.09
N ASN A 262 7.15 -14.84 12.28
CA ASN A 262 8.12 -14.13 11.45
C ASN A 262 7.65 -14.02 9.99
N VAL A 263 6.53 -13.31 9.77
CA VAL A 263 5.99 -13.06 8.42
C VAL A 263 6.12 -11.57 8.08
N SER A 264 6.63 -11.28 6.89
CA SER A 264 6.75 -9.93 6.35
C SER A 264 6.01 -9.84 5.01
N VAL A 265 5.09 -8.88 4.89
CA VAL A 265 4.37 -8.55 3.65
C VAL A 265 4.70 -7.10 3.30
N THR A 266 5.42 -6.86 2.20
CA THR A 266 5.92 -5.52 1.86
C THR A 266 5.75 -5.13 0.40
N TYR A 267 5.44 -3.86 0.10
CA TYR A 267 5.29 -3.39 -1.29
C TYR A 267 4.28 -4.20 -2.13
N VAL A 268 3.18 -4.64 -1.49
CA VAL A 268 2.12 -5.40 -2.15
C VAL A 268 0.97 -4.48 -2.55
N SER A 269 0.51 -4.59 -3.80
CA SER A 269 -0.75 -4.01 -4.25
C SER A 269 -1.85 -5.06 -4.15
N CYS A 270 -2.83 -4.79 -3.31
CA CYS A 270 -3.86 -5.71 -2.90
C CYS A 270 -5.23 -5.19 -3.31
N GLY A 271 -5.95 -5.91 -4.17
CA GLY A 271 -7.28 -5.48 -4.60
C GLY A 271 -7.65 -5.85 -6.03
N PRO A 272 -8.92 -6.24 -6.27
CA PRO A 272 -10.02 -6.41 -5.30
C PRO A 272 -9.81 -7.63 -4.37
N GLY A 273 -10.74 -7.89 -3.43
CA GLY A 273 -10.68 -9.01 -2.46
C GLY A 273 -10.91 -8.60 -1.01
N HIS A 274 -10.56 -9.45 -0.04
CA HIS A 274 -10.81 -9.23 1.41
C HIS A 274 -9.64 -8.60 2.18
N GLY A 275 -8.55 -8.23 1.52
CA GLY A 275 -7.38 -7.60 2.15
C GLY A 275 -6.40 -8.62 2.77
N VAL A 276 -5.59 -8.17 3.73
CA VAL A 276 -4.61 -9.00 4.44
C VAL A 276 -5.23 -9.39 5.78
N SER A 277 -5.39 -10.70 5.98
CA SER A 277 -6.16 -11.23 7.10
C SER A 277 -5.35 -12.22 7.93
N ILE A 278 -5.27 -11.98 9.23
CA ILE A 278 -4.82 -12.94 10.24
C ILE A 278 -6.04 -13.71 10.73
N GLY A 279 -6.07 -15.00 10.42
CA GLY A 279 -7.13 -15.94 10.74
C GLY A 279 -7.94 -16.43 9.55
N SER A 280 -9.09 -17.09 9.76
CA SER A 280 -9.78 -17.21 11.06
C SER A 280 -9.08 -18.17 12.03
N LEU A 281 -8.86 -17.73 13.26
CA LEU A 281 -8.13 -18.48 14.29
C LEU A 281 -9.05 -19.04 15.38
N GLY A 282 -8.69 -20.19 15.94
CA GLY A 282 -9.37 -20.75 17.12
C GLY A 282 -10.68 -21.47 16.83
N LYS A 283 -10.91 -21.86 15.56
CA LYS A 283 -12.09 -22.64 15.18
C LYS A 283 -12.21 -23.88 16.06
N ASP A 284 -13.45 -24.24 16.44
CA ASP A 284 -13.76 -25.41 17.26
C ASP A 284 -13.07 -25.41 18.64
N GLY A 285 -12.62 -24.24 19.12
CA GLY A 285 -11.97 -24.08 20.41
C GLY A 285 -10.48 -24.44 20.44
N ASN A 286 -9.86 -24.51 19.27
CA ASN A 286 -8.43 -24.80 19.14
C ASN A 286 -7.55 -23.71 19.79
N VAL A 287 -6.40 -24.16 20.30
CA VAL A 287 -5.34 -23.29 20.82
C VAL A 287 -4.48 -22.84 19.64
N VAL A 288 -4.34 -21.53 19.45
CA VAL A 288 -3.53 -20.95 18.38
C VAL A 288 -2.29 -20.26 18.89
N ASN A 289 -1.29 -20.11 18.03
CA ASN A 289 -0.10 -19.33 18.28
C ASN A 289 0.35 -18.62 17.00
N VAL A 290 0.24 -17.29 16.98
CA VAL A 290 0.67 -16.44 15.88
C VAL A 290 1.48 -15.27 16.43
N SER A 291 2.69 -15.05 15.92
CA SER A 291 3.53 -13.94 16.38
C SER A 291 4.41 -13.31 15.32
N ASN A 292 4.83 -12.07 15.58
CA ASN A 292 5.82 -11.33 14.77
C ASN A 292 5.41 -11.24 13.28
N ILE A 293 4.30 -10.56 13.02
CA ILE A 293 3.75 -10.36 11.68
C ILE A 293 3.84 -8.88 11.31
N HIS A 294 4.53 -8.57 10.21
CA HIS A 294 4.69 -7.21 9.70
C HIS A 294 4.06 -7.06 8.32
N VAL A 295 3.13 -6.12 8.18
CA VAL A 295 2.50 -5.74 6.91
C VAL A 295 2.83 -4.28 6.64
N ARG A 296 3.80 -4.01 5.75
CA ARG A 296 4.33 -2.66 5.53
C ARG A 296 4.23 -2.21 4.07
N HIS A 297 4.02 -0.92 3.80
CA HIS A 297 4.02 -0.41 2.42
C HIS A 297 3.02 -1.13 1.50
N VAL A 298 1.81 -1.41 2.00
CA VAL A 298 0.77 -2.13 1.25
C VAL A 298 -0.31 -1.16 0.80
N ASN A 299 -0.67 -1.25 -0.49
CA ASN A 299 -1.77 -0.50 -1.07
C ASN A 299 -3.00 -1.39 -1.20
N PHE A 300 -4.12 -1.01 -0.61
CA PHE A 300 -5.38 -1.73 -0.74
C PHE A 300 -6.34 -0.93 -1.63
N THR A 301 -6.86 -1.55 -2.69
CA THR A 301 -7.75 -0.89 -3.65
C THR A 301 -9.05 -1.68 -3.83
N GLY A 302 -10.18 -1.10 -3.45
CA GLY A 302 -11.49 -1.72 -3.61
C GLY A 302 -11.69 -3.01 -2.83
N THR A 303 -10.87 -3.29 -1.80
CA THR A 303 -10.99 -4.49 -0.98
C THR A 303 -12.12 -4.35 0.05
N GLN A 304 -12.71 -5.46 0.47
CA GLN A 304 -13.69 -5.49 1.56
C GLN A 304 -13.06 -5.10 2.90
N ASN A 305 -11.82 -5.51 3.17
CA ASN A 305 -11.10 -5.13 4.40
C ASN A 305 -9.66 -4.70 4.07
N GLY A 306 -9.01 -4.01 4.99
CA GLY A 306 -7.59 -3.67 4.93
C GLY A 306 -6.75 -4.62 5.78
N GLY A 307 -6.29 -4.16 6.94
CA GLY A 307 -5.57 -4.95 7.94
C GLY A 307 -6.54 -5.60 8.93
N ARG A 308 -6.75 -6.92 8.80
CA ARG A 308 -7.77 -7.66 9.56
C ARG A 308 -7.17 -8.71 10.49
N ILE A 309 -7.71 -8.82 11.70
CA ILE A 309 -7.54 -9.98 12.60
C ILE A 309 -8.93 -10.58 12.90
N LYS A 310 -9.11 -11.89 12.71
CA LYS A 310 -10.39 -12.58 12.91
C LYS A 310 -10.22 -13.87 13.72
N THR A 311 -10.91 -13.97 14.86
CA THR A 311 -10.87 -15.15 15.74
C THR A 311 -12.28 -15.62 16.11
N TYR A 312 -12.43 -16.93 16.35
CA TYR A 312 -13.69 -17.49 16.86
C TYR A 312 -13.81 -17.22 18.37
N PRO A 313 -15.03 -16.97 18.88
CA PRO A 313 -15.22 -16.58 20.28
C PRO A 313 -14.80 -17.66 21.28
N ASN A 314 -14.85 -18.94 20.91
CA ASN A 314 -14.44 -20.05 21.76
C ASN A 314 -12.96 -20.45 21.60
N GLY A 315 -12.21 -19.76 20.73
CA GLY A 315 -10.79 -20.00 20.50
C GLY A 315 -9.92 -19.77 21.73
N LYS A 316 -8.70 -20.29 21.72
CA LYS A 316 -7.71 -20.17 22.82
C LYS A 316 -6.33 -19.85 22.25
N GLY A 317 -5.38 -19.51 23.12
CA GLY A 317 -4.00 -19.23 22.71
C GLY A 317 -3.78 -17.74 22.45
N GLU A 318 -2.82 -17.41 21.59
CA GLU A 318 -2.28 -16.04 21.50
C GLU A 318 -1.98 -15.58 20.07
N VAL A 319 -2.24 -14.29 19.83
CA VAL A 319 -1.82 -13.51 18.65
C VAL A 319 -1.08 -12.28 19.18
N ARG A 320 0.22 -12.15 18.88
CA ARG A 320 1.02 -11.04 19.40
C ARG A 320 2.07 -10.48 18.44
N ASP A 321 2.60 -9.30 18.74
CA ASP A 321 3.65 -8.62 17.95
C ASP A 321 3.23 -8.44 16.48
N ILE A 322 2.12 -7.74 16.26
CA ILE A 322 1.56 -7.51 14.92
C ILE A 322 1.74 -6.05 14.54
N GLU A 323 2.25 -5.77 13.35
CA GLU A 323 2.42 -4.41 12.84
C GLU A 323 1.79 -4.25 11.46
N PHE A 324 0.91 -3.28 11.31
CA PHE A 324 0.47 -2.75 10.02
C PHE A 324 1.01 -1.33 9.88
N SER A 325 1.94 -1.07 8.96
CA SER A 325 2.54 0.26 8.82
C SER A 325 2.71 0.77 7.39
N ASN A 326 2.65 2.09 7.20
CA ASN A 326 2.78 2.72 5.88
C ASN A 326 1.77 2.14 4.86
N VAL A 327 0.49 2.08 5.25
CA VAL A 327 -0.59 1.49 4.45
C VAL A 327 -1.38 2.59 3.74
N TYR A 328 -1.76 2.35 2.48
CA TYR A 328 -2.64 3.26 1.73
C TYR A 328 -3.93 2.57 1.30
N PHE A 329 -5.07 3.14 1.66
CA PHE A 329 -6.40 2.64 1.33
C PHE A 329 -7.02 3.41 0.15
N THR A 330 -7.67 2.73 -0.77
CA THR A 330 -8.46 3.34 -1.84
C THR A 330 -9.80 2.62 -1.92
N ASN A 331 -10.88 3.27 -1.47
CA ASN A 331 -12.24 2.72 -1.49
C ASN A 331 -12.36 1.35 -0.78
N VAL A 332 -11.76 1.22 0.42
CA VAL A 332 -11.72 -0.05 1.18
C VAL A 332 -12.91 -0.15 2.13
N GLY A 333 -13.62 -1.28 2.17
CA GLY A 333 -14.78 -1.51 3.03
C GLY A 333 -14.52 -1.26 4.53
N ASN A 334 -13.78 -2.14 5.18
CA ASN A 334 -13.39 -2.08 6.60
C ASN A 334 -11.86 -1.95 6.69
N PRO A 335 -11.31 -0.73 6.67
CA PRO A 335 -9.87 -0.54 6.54
C PRO A 335 -9.04 -1.18 7.67
N ILE A 336 -9.41 -0.97 8.93
CA ILE A 336 -8.75 -1.58 10.09
C ILE A 336 -9.80 -2.34 10.90
N ILE A 337 -9.59 -3.64 11.14
CA ILE A 337 -10.57 -4.47 11.84
C ILE A 337 -9.93 -5.56 12.71
N ILE A 338 -10.41 -5.69 13.95
CA ILE A 338 -10.22 -6.85 14.82
C ILE A 338 -11.61 -7.39 15.15
N ASP A 339 -11.85 -8.67 14.92
CA ASP A 339 -13.13 -9.34 15.19
C ASP A 339 -12.90 -10.67 15.93
N GLN A 340 -13.11 -10.67 17.25
CA GLN A 340 -13.05 -11.90 18.08
C GLN A 340 -14.38 -12.68 18.08
N TYR A 341 -15.38 -12.25 17.31
CA TYR A 341 -16.69 -12.91 17.20
C TYR A 341 -16.95 -13.39 15.78
N TYR A 342 -15.88 -13.77 15.06
CA TYR A 342 -15.98 -14.19 13.67
C TYR A 342 -16.96 -15.36 13.50
N PHE A 343 -17.83 -15.25 12.49
CA PHE A 343 -18.88 -16.23 12.14
C PHE A 343 -20.09 -16.30 13.09
N CYS A 344 -20.28 -15.31 13.98
CA CYS A 344 -21.42 -15.21 14.89
C CYS A 344 -22.47 -14.18 14.40
N SER A 345 -23.40 -14.57 13.52
CA SER A 345 -24.44 -13.66 13.00
C SER A 345 -25.69 -13.51 13.88
N SER A 346 -25.87 -14.32 14.93
CA SER A 346 -27.09 -14.36 15.75
C SER A 346 -26.88 -14.29 17.27
N GLY A 347 -25.81 -13.64 17.74
CA GLY A 347 -25.52 -13.50 19.17
C GLY A 347 -24.88 -14.74 19.78
N CYS A 348 -23.56 -14.86 19.66
CA CYS A 348 -22.81 -15.84 20.42
C CYS A 348 -22.88 -15.49 21.91
N ALA A 349 -23.15 -16.49 22.76
CA ALA A 349 -23.13 -16.31 24.21
C ALA A 349 -21.72 -15.86 24.62
N PRO A 350 -21.58 -14.90 25.55
CA PRO A 350 -20.28 -14.53 26.09
C PRO A 350 -19.54 -15.77 26.60
N THR A 351 -18.34 -16.01 26.07
CA THR A 351 -17.48 -17.11 26.48
C THR A 351 -16.42 -16.60 27.45
N ASN A 352 -16.08 -17.38 28.47
CA ASN A 352 -14.97 -17.06 29.39
C ASN A 352 -13.59 -17.44 28.80
N VAL A 353 -13.55 -17.76 27.50
CA VAL A 353 -12.38 -18.16 26.74
C VAL A 353 -12.38 -17.36 25.45
N GLY A 354 -11.19 -17.10 24.91
CA GLY A 354 -10.96 -16.34 23.69
C GLY A 354 -9.47 -16.39 23.35
N VAL A 355 -9.13 -16.07 22.09
CA VAL A 355 -7.72 -15.91 21.69
C VAL A 355 -7.21 -14.59 22.24
N HIS A 356 -6.13 -14.61 23.02
CA HIS A 356 -5.50 -13.39 23.54
C HIS A 356 -4.84 -12.62 22.38
N ILE A 357 -5.26 -11.37 22.15
CA ILE A 357 -4.68 -10.50 21.12
C ILE A 357 -3.93 -9.38 21.83
N THR A 358 -2.61 -9.32 21.69
CA THR A 358 -1.77 -8.33 22.36
C THR A 358 -0.72 -7.72 21.43
N ASP A 359 -0.22 -6.53 21.74
CA ASP A 359 0.93 -5.89 21.07
C ASP A 359 0.69 -5.75 19.55
N VAL A 360 -0.43 -5.09 19.19
CA VAL A 360 -0.81 -4.81 17.80
C VAL A 360 -0.65 -3.33 17.53
N ARG A 361 0.20 -2.97 16.57
CA ARG A 361 0.44 -1.58 16.16
C ARG A 361 -0.06 -1.32 14.75
N TYR A 362 -0.85 -0.28 14.60
CA TYR A 362 -1.20 0.31 13.32
C TYR A 362 -0.53 1.68 13.22
N SER A 363 0.32 1.92 12.22
CA SER A 363 1.02 3.20 12.08
C SER A 363 1.08 3.75 10.66
N LYS A 364 0.96 5.08 10.49
CA LYS A 364 1.10 5.75 9.19
C LYS A 364 0.15 5.17 8.13
N ILE A 365 -1.14 5.21 8.43
CA ILE A 365 -2.18 4.62 7.59
C ILE A 365 -3.03 5.74 6.98
N TYR A 366 -3.13 5.77 5.65
CA TYR A 366 -3.76 6.87 4.90
C TYR A 366 -4.77 6.36 3.87
N GLY A 367 -5.56 7.24 3.28
CA GLY A 367 -6.36 6.95 2.09
C GLY A 367 -7.86 7.02 2.32
N THR A 368 -8.65 6.17 1.65
CA THR A 368 -10.13 6.23 1.67
C THR A 368 -10.85 4.93 2.03
N SER A 369 -11.91 5.05 2.83
CA SER A 369 -12.84 4.00 3.25
C SER A 369 -14.15 4.05 2.46
N LYS A 370 -14.73 2.88 2.16
CA LYS A 370 -16.09 2.68 1.62
C LYS A 370 -17.13 2.53 2.72
N SER A 371 -16.76 2.33 3.98
CA SER A 371 -17.72 2.36 5.09
C SER A 371 -17.57 3.62 5.93
N GLU A 372 -18.57 3.89 6.76
CA GLU A 372 -18.51 4.96 7.76
C GLU A 372 -17.48 4.68 8.86
N MET A 373 -17.22 3.39 9.16
CA MET A 373 -16.31 2.96 10.22
C MET A 373 -14.95 2.57 9.63
N ALA A 374 -13.97 3.47 9.75
CA ALA A 374 -12.63 3.20 9.23
C ALA A 374 -11.82 2.22 10.11
N VAL A 375 -12.10 2.19 11.41
CA VAL A 375 -11.46 1.35 12.42
C VAL A 375 -12.55 0.66 13.24
N ASN A 376 -12.44 -0.65 13.48
CA ASN A 376 -13.39 -1.41 14.29
C ASN A 376 -12.71 -2.53 15.09
N PHE A 377 -12.73 -2.48 16.43
CA PHE A 377 -12.09 -3.47 17.30
C PHE A 377 -13.10 -4.21 18.18
N ASN A 378 -13.74 -5.21 17.62
CA ASN A 378 -14.75 -6.03 18.29
C ASN A 378 -14.11 -7.13 19.15
N CYS A 379 -13.59 -6.74 20.32
CA CYS A 379 -12.92 -7.62 21.27
C CYS A 379 -13.87 -8.21 22.34
N SER A 380 -13.47 -9.36 22.92
CA SER A 380 -14.15 -10.08 23.99
C SER A 380 -14.01 -9.35 25.32
N ALA A 381 -15.09 -9.25 26.07
CA ALA A 381 -15.06 -8.67 27.42
C ALA A 381 -14.33 -9.56 28.44
N ASN A 382 -14.23 -10.87 28.20
CA ASN A 382 -13.57 -11.81 29.11
C ASN A 382 -12.10 -12.06 28.74
N VAL A 383 -11.75 -11.85 27.47
CA VAL A 383 -10.38 -11.97 26.95
C VAL A 383 -10.11 -10.75 26.06
N PRO A 384 -9.95 -9.55 26.67
CA PRO A 384 -9.83 -8.30 25.93
C PRO A 384 -8.55 -8.25 25.10
N CYS A 385 -8.57 -7.40 24.06
CA CYS A 385 -7.37 -7.05 23.32
C CYS A 385 -6.51 -6.08 24.17
N THR A 386 -5.22 -6.34 24.30
CA THR A 386 -4.30 -5.52 25.10
C THR A 386 -3.21 -4.90 24.24
N ASN A 387 -2.64 -3.78 24.68
CA ASN A 387 -1.53 -3.09 24.00
C ASN A 387 -1.79 -2.85 22.50
N ILE A 388 -2.97 -2.34 22.15
CA ILE A 388 -3.27 -1.91 20.78
C ILE A 388 -2.81 -0.47 20.61
N GLU A 389 -1.87 -0.23 19.69
CA GLU A 389 -1.31 1.09 19.41
C GLU A 389 -1.75 1.61 18.03
N LEU A 390 -2.27 2.83 17.99
CA LEU A 390 -2.60 3.56 16.77
C LEU A 390 -1.72 4.81 16.66
N GLU A 391 -1.01 4.98 15.55
CA GLU A 391 -0.13 6.12 15.30
C GLU A 391 -0.36 6.69 13.88
N ASP A 392 -0.63 7.98 13.74
CA ASP A 392 -0.82 8.63 12.43
C ASP A 392 -1.83 7.91 11.50
N ILE A 393 -3.09 7.85 11.93
CA ILE A 393 -4.20 7.18 11.22
C ILE A 393 -5.11 8.23 10.56
N ARG A 394 -5.07 8.35 9.23
CA ARG A 394 -5.85 9.32 8.44
C ARG A 394 -6.62 8.72 7.24
N PRO A 395 -7.49 7.70 7.44
CA PRO A 395 -8.42 7.23 6.41
C PRO A 395 -9.67 8.12 6.33
N HIS A 396 -10.10 8.47 5.12
CA HIS A 396 -11.26 9.33 4.82
C HIS A 396 -12.42 8.51 4.26
N SER A 397 -13.65 8.66 4.75
CA SER A 397 -14.79 7.96 4.13
C SER A 397 -15.22 8.63 2.83
N ILE A 398 -15.52 7.85 1.79
CA ILE A 398 -16.11 8.38 0.55
C ILE A 398 -17.60 8.71 0.69
N TYR A 399 -18.26 8.22 1.76
CA TYR A 399 -19.63 8.60 2.08
C TYR A 399 -19.60 9.94 2.81
N LYS A 400 -20.10 10.96 2.11
CA LYS A 400 -19.95 12.42 2.39
C LYS A 400 -20.57 12.93 3.70
N LEU A 401 -21.00 12.05 4.62
CA LEU A 401 -21.71 12.41 5.86
C LEU A 401 -21.21 11.69 7.12
N ALA A 402 -20.25 10.77 7.06
CA ALA A 402 -19.80 10.04 8.25
C ALA A 402 -18.32 9.61 8.16
N ASN A 403 -17.42 10.51 8.55
CA ASN A 403 -16.06 10.12 8.92
C ASN A 403 -16.06 9.73 10.40
N ARG A 404 -16.12 8.43 10.71
CA ARG A 404 -16.03 7.94 12.09
C ARG A 404 -14.78 7.05 12.27
N VAL A 405 -13.89 7.44 13.18
CA VAL A 405 -12.93 6.53 13.79
C VAL A 405 -13.61 5.97 15.02
N LEU A 406 -14.38 4.90 14.83
CA LEU A 406 -15.22 4.35 15.88
C LEU A 406 -14.53 3.14 16.54
N ILE A 407 -13.79 3.37 17.61
CA ILE A 407 -13.13 2.31 18.37
C ILE A 407 -14.14 1.72 19.37
N ILE A 408 -14.97 0.78 18.92
CA ILE A 408 -15.92 0.10 19.81
C ILE A 408 -15.35 -1.22 20.32
N SER A 409 -15.00 -1.29 21.61
CA SER A 409 -15.03 -2.57 22.33
C SER A 409 -16.49 -2.87 22.69
N ARG A 410 -17.27 -3.46 21.75
CA ARG A 410 -18.65 -3.88 22.06
C ARG A 410 -18.64 -5.13 22.94
N ALA A 411 -19.04 -4.96 24.19
CA ALA A 411 -19.79 -5.99 24.90
C ALA A 411 -21.24 -5.95 24.43
N ASN A 412 -21.78 -7.06 23.94
CA ASN A 412 -23.23 -7.21 23.73
C ASN A 412 -23.95 -7.24 25.10
N LYS A 413 -24.27 -6.06 25.68
CA LYS A 413 -25.39 -5.70 26.60
C LYS A 413 -25.02 -4.56 27.57
N PRO A 414 -26.00 -3.73 28.00
CA PRO A 414 -25.80 -2.71 29.03
C PRO A 414 -25.78 -3.37 30.42
N ALA A 415 -24.97 -2.79 31.33
CA ALA A 415 -24.72 -3.20 32.72
C ALA A 415 -23.84 -4.45 32.89
N MET A 416 -22.53 -4.25 32.92
CA MET A 416 -21.56 -5.17 33.51
C MET A 416 -20.91 -4.52 34.75
N PRO A 417 -20.47 -5.29 35.76
CA PRO A 417 -19.86 -4.77 36.99
C PRO A 417 -18.49 -4.13 36.73
N VAL A 418 -18.14 -3.14 37.57
CA VAL A 418 -16.93 -2.29 37.57
C VAL A 418 -15.58 -3.06 37.64
N ASN A 419 -15.57 -4.40 37.73
CA ASN A 419 -14.37 -5.21 37.99
C ASN A 419 -14.03 -6.23 36.87
N SER A 420 -14.35 -5.95 35.60
CA SER A 420 -14.02 -6.85 34.47
C SER A 420 -12.68 -6.45 33.82
N PRO A 421 -11.88 -7.37 33.24
CA PRO A 421 -10.69 -7.00 32.49
C PRO A 421 -11.08 -6.26 31.20
N HIS A 422 -10.47 -5.11 30.94
CA HIS A 422 -10.82 -4.21 29.83
C HIS A 422 -9.73 -4.15 28.77
N ALA A 423 -10.08 -3.67 27.57
CA ALA A 423 -9.13 -3.47 26.48
C ALA A 423 -8.21 -2.27 26.73
N THR A 424 -6.91 -2.44 26.50
CA THR A 424 -5.89 -1.38 26.60
C THR A 424 -5.55 -0.86 25.21
N ILE A 425 -5.77 0.45 25.00
CA ILE A 425 -5.58 1.11 23.70
C ILE A 425 -4.78 2.40 23.91
N SER A 426 -3.74 2.60 23.10
CA SER A 426 -2.95 3.83 23.03
C SER A 426 -3.09 4.45 21.64
N VAL A 427 -3.40 5.74 21.57
CA VAL A 427 -3.56 6.47 20.31
C VAL A 427 -2.68 7.73 20.33
N LYS A 428 -1.77 7.83 19.35
CA LYS A 428 -0.75 8.89 19.25
C LYS A 428 -0.72 9.51 17.85
N GLY A 429 -0.22 10.74 17.72
CA GLY A 429 0.03 11.39 16.43
C GLY A 429 -1.19 12.11 15.82
N HIS A 430 -1.28 12.24 14.49
CA HIS A 430 -2.41 12.93 13.85
C HIS A 430 -3.50 11.96 13.39
N VAL A 431 -4.70 12.08 13.96
CA VAL A 431 -5.94 11.43 13.51
C VAL A 431 -6.82 12.48 12.84
N GLU A 432 -6.98 12.40 11.53
CA GLU A 432 -7.66 13.43 10.73
C GLU A 432 -8.89 12.86 10.02
N THR A 433 -10.03 13.56 10.15
CA THR A 433 -11.30 13.25 9.48
C THR A 433 -11.70 14.41 8.56
N GLN A 434 -11.17 14.49 7.33
CA GLN A 434 -11.54 15.57 6.38
C GLN A 434 -12.82 15.32 5.56
N ILE A 435 -13.61 16.39 5.34
CA ILE A 435 -14.66 16.48 4.31
C ILE A 435 -14.17 17.45 3.22
N GLU A 436 -13.90 16.99 1.99
CA GLU A 436 -13.39 17.85 0.87
C GLU A 436 -14.51 18.43 -0.05
N HIS A 437 -14.23 19.60 -0.67
CA HIS A 437 -15.15 20.42 -1.50
C HIS A 437 -15.43 19.84 -2.89
N LEU A 438 -16.63 20.19 -3.37
CA LEU A 438 -17.20 19.88 -4.67
C LEU A 438 -16.70 20.82 -5.79
N SER A 439 -16.30 20.26 -6.93
CA SER A 439 -16.52 20.86 -8.25
C SER A 439 -17.31 19.85 -9.09
N TRP A 440 -18.43 20.28 -9.68
CA TRP A 440 -19.33 19.41 -10.44
C TRP A 440 -19.30 19.79 -11.92
N ARG A 441 -19.12 18.79 -12.80
CA ARG A 441 -19.43 18.89 -14.23
C ARG A 441 -20.67 18.03 -14.52
N PRO A 442 -21.74 18.56 -15.12
CA PRO A 442 -22.83 17.73 -15.64
C PRO A 442 -22.41 17.08 -16.94
N SER A 443 -22.69 15.79 -17.11
CA SER A 443 -22.94 15.23 -18.43
C SER A 443 -24.25 14.44 -18.44
N HIS A 444 -25.28 15.17 -18.87
CA HIS A 444 -26.43 14.76 -19.70
C HIS A 444 -27.63 14.05 -19.04
N GLY A 445 -28.77 14.76 -19.04
CA GLY A 445 -29.98 14.24 -19.71
C GLY A 445 -31.32 14.41 -19.00
N ASP A 446 -31.86 15.64 -19.03
CA ASP A 446 -33.28 16.05 -19.14
C ASP A 446 -34.26 15.92 -17.96
N CYS A 447 -34.53 17.06 -17.30
CA CYS A 447 -35.74 17.87 -17.55
C CYS A 447 -35.55 19.33 -17.06
N ASP A 448 -35.96 20.27 -17.92
CA ASP A 448 -35.69 21.72 -17.95
C ASP A 448 -36.37 22.55 -16.82
N VAL A 449 -35.61 23.44 -16.15
CA VAL A 449 -35.47 24.91 -16.30
C VAL A 449 -36.60 25.75 -15.70
N LEU A 450 -36.25 26.60 -14.72
CA LEU A 450 -36.36 28.08 -14.79
C LEU A 450 -35.47 28.70 -13.68
N ALA A 451 -34.35 29.29 -14.10
CA ALA A 451 -33.59 30.26 -13.30
C ALA A 451 -33.88 31.69 -13.83
N PRO A 452 -33.58 32.73 -13.04
CA PRO A 452 -32.70 33.75 -13.60
C PRO A 452 -31.55 34.16 -12.66
N ASN A 453 -30.34 33.99 -13.20
CA ASN A 453 -29.15 34.86 -13.21
C ASN A 453 -28.51 35.33 -11.88
N ALA A 454 -27.24 34.93 -11.68
CA ALA A 454 -26.28 35.59 -10.81
C ALA A 454 -24.99 35.94 -11.59
N VAL A 455 -24.42 37.10 -11.29
CA VAL A 455 -23.22 37.71 -11.92
C VAL A 455 -21.97 37.43 -11.07
N ASN A 456 -20.81 37.34 -11.73
CA ASN A 456 -19.49 36.97 -11.19
C ASN A 456 -18.73 38.18 -10.59
N VAL A 457 -18.18 38.02 -9.39
CA VAL A 457 -17.52 39.09 -8.60
C VAL A 457 -16.03 39.27 -8.94
N ILE A 458 -15.46 38.43 -9.82
CA ILE A 458 -14.06 38.55 -10.27
C ILE A 458 -13.86 39.76 -11.21
N GLU A 459 -14.93 40.29 -11.83
CA GLU A 459 -14.85 41.45 -12.73
C GLU A 459 -14.70 42.83 -12.03
N TYR A 460 -14.66 42.90 -10.69
CA TYR A 460 -14.54 44.17 -9.94
C TYR A 460 -13.29 44.31 -9.04
N GLY A 461 -12.22 43.56 -9.33
CA GLY A 461 -10.88 43.95 -8.87
C GLY A 461 -10.49 43.52 -7.46
N ALA A 462 -10.87 42.31 -7.02
CA ALA A 462 -10.21 41.70 -5.87
C ALA A 462 -8.83 41.15 -6.28
N ILE A 463 -7.78 41.90 -5.94
CA ILE A 463 -6.37 41.61 -6.23
C ILE A 463 -5.73 41.24 -4.88
N GLY A 464 -5.37 39.97 -4.70
CA GLY A 464 -4.52 39.58 -3.58
C GLY A 464 -3.10 40.11 -3.79
N ASP A 465 -2.60 40.96 -2.89
CA ASP A 465 -1.27 41.57 -3.08
C ASP A 465 -0.50 42.03 -1.81
N GLY A 466 -0.90 41.70 -0.59
CA GLY A 466 -0.38 42.44 0.58
C GLY A 466 0.81 41.92 1.39
N ILE A 467 1.44 40.83 1.00
CA ILE A 467 2.39 40.05 1.81
C ILE A 467 3.80 40.70 2.02
N PRO A 468 4.79 40.10 2.76
CA PRO A 468 5.35 38.74 2.52
C PRO A 468 5.39 37.80 3.75
N ASP A 469 5.10 36.48 3.64
CA ASP A 469 5.05 35.54 2.48
C ASP A 469 3.93 34.43 2.59
N ASP A 470 3.25 34.10 1.47
CA ASP A 470 2.15 33.13 1.26
C ASP A 470 2.51 32.10 0.16
N SER A 471 3.30 31.07 0.49
CA SER A 471 3.89 30.23 -0.57
C SER A 471 3.60 28.73 -0.58
N HIS A 472 2.68 28.14 0.23
CA HIS A 472 2.33 26.70 0.07
C HIS A 472 0.87 26.26 0.41
N VAL A 473 -0.16 26.96 -0.08
CA VAL A 473 -1.59 26.62 0.15
C VAL A 473 -2.09 25.45 -0.72
N LEU A 474 -2.73 24.46 -0.08
CA LEU A 474 -3.80 23.58 -0.59
C LEU A 474 -4.64 23.14 0.62
N GLY A 475 -5.90 23.49 0.91
CA GLY A 475 -6.88 24.45 0.42
C GLY A 475 -8.07 24.37 1.40
N ASN A 476 -8.55 25.51 1.92
CA ASN A 476 -9.62 25.57 2.93
C ASN A 476 -11.01 25.37 2.33
N ILE A 477 -11.87 24.67 3.07
CA ILE A 477 -13.16 24.16 2.59
C ILE A 477 -14.31 24.33 3.60
N VAL A 478 -15.39 24.98 3.17
CA VAL A 478 -16.59 25.47 3.88
C VAL A 478 -17.78 24.46 3.83
N ALA A 479 -18.52 24.29 4.93
CA ALA A 479 -19.72 23.44 4.99
C ALA A 479 -20.94 24.06 4.26
N PRO A 480 -21.88 23.27 3.71
CA PRO A 480 -23.07 23.77 3.04
C PRO A 480 -24.12 24.28 4.03
N SER A 481 -24.81 25.36 3.67
CA SER A 481 -25.79 26.08 4.50
C SER A 481 -27.19 25.45 4.60
N ASN A 482 -27.36 24.18 4.20
CA ASN A 482 -28.66 23.52 4.05
C ASN A 482 -28.84 22.39 5.09
N SER A 483 -29.92 22.47 5.90
CA SER A 483 -30.31 21.51 6.94
C SER A 483 -30.81 20.15 6.41
N ILE A 484 -31.30 20.08 5.17
CA ILE A 484 -31.89 18.86 4.56
C ILE A 484 -30.81 17.79 4.29
N ALA A 485 -29.52 18.15 4.27
CA ALA A 485 -28.43 17.20 4.16
C ALA A 485 -28.19 16.36 5.44
N TRP A 486 -28.92 16.64 6.52
CA TRP A 486 -28.68 16.09 7.86
C TRP A 486 -29.88 15.33 8.45
N ASP A 487 -31.03 15.29 7.78
CA ASP A 487 -32.23 14.60 8.27
C ASP A 487 -32.33 13.17 7.69
N ASP A 488 -32.06 12.16 8.53
CA ASP A 488 -32.58 10.80 8.36
C ASP A 488 -33.86 10.66 9.20
N PRO A 489 -35.04 10.46 8.59
CA PRO A 489 -36.32 10.40 9.31
C PRO A 489 -36.49 9.18 10.21
N ASP A 490 -35.67 8.13 10.05
CA ASP A 490 -35.96 6.80 10.63
C ASP A 490 -35.07 6.37 11.81
N ASN A 491 -34.07 7.17 12.24
CA ASN A 491 -33.18 6.75 13.35
C ASN A 491 -32.50 7.89 14.13
N CYS A 492 -33.20 8.48 15.11
CA CYS A 492 -32.64 9.49 16.03
C CYS A 492 -31.67 8.96 17.12
N LEU A 493 -31.21 7.71 17.07
CA LEU A 493 -30.42 7.07 18.15
C LEU A 493 -28.95 6.79 17.81
N VAL A 494 -28.46 7.17 16.63
CA VAL A 494 -27.05 6.99 16.26
C VAL A 494 -26.25 8.25 16.59
N PHE A 495 -25.41 8.21 17.63
CA PHE A 495 -24.53 9.31 18.01
C PHE A 495 -23.44 9.54 16.94
N PHE A 496 -23.44 10.71 16.29
CA PHE A 496 -22.52 11.08 15.21
C PHE A 496 -21.17 11.61 15.75
N ASN A 497 -20.34 10.76 16.36
CA ASN A 497 -19.06 11.18 16.96
C ASN A 497 -17.88 10.86 16.02
N ALA A 498 -16.86 11.72 15.99
CA ALA A 498 -15.69 11.50 15.13
C ALA A 498 -14.68 10.49 15.74
N LEU A 499 -14.45 10.53 17.05
CA LEU A 499 -13.74 9.49 17.81
C LEU A 499 -14.56 9.08 19.03
N ALA A 500 -14.76 7.78 19.24
CA ALA A 500 -15.47 7.29 20.42
C ALA A 500 -14.85 6.00 20.96
N PHE A 501 -14.71 5.97 22.29
CA PHE A 501 -14.18 4.87 23.09
C PHE A 501 -15.29 4.34 23.99
N TYR A 502 -15.49 3.04 23.97
CA TYR A 502 -16.51 2.36 24.77
C TYR A 502 -15.87 1.24 25.58
N ASN A 503 -16.07 1.24 26.90
CA ASN A 503 -15.63 0.19 27.81
C ASN A 503 -14.10 -0.09 27.78
N CYS A 504 -13.29 0.95 27.62
CA CYS A 504 -11.83 0.84 27.59
C CYS A 504 -11.24 0.96 29.01
N SER A 505 -10.06 0.36 29.26
CA SER A 505 -9.25 0.74 30.41
C SER A 505 -7.79 0.98 30.06
N ASN A 506 -7.12 1.81 30.86
CA ASN A 506 -5.76 2.25 30.57
C ASN A 506 -5.68 2.90 29.18
N LEU A 507 -6.70 3.70 28.82
CA LEU A 507 -6.76 4.41 27.55
C LEU A 507 -5.81 5.60 27.61
N GLU A 508 -4.87 5.69 26.66
CA GLU A 508 -3.99 6.85 26.50
C GLU A 508 -4.23 7.49 25.13
N LEU A 509 -4.61 8.77 25.15
CA LEU A 509 -4.84 9.59 23.97
C LEU A 509 -3.92 10.81 24.03
N ASP A 510 -2.93 10.91 23.15
CA ASP A 510 -1.93 11.99 23.21
C ASP A 510 -1.64 12.65 21.86
N GLY A 511 -1.58 13.98 21.84
CA GLY A 511 -1.02 14.76 20.72
C GLY A 511 -1.89 14.84 19.45
N LEU A 512 -3.19 14.53 19.55
CA LEU A 512 -4.08 14.57 18.40
C LEU A 512 -4.56 15.99 18.05
N THR A 513 -4.81 16.24 16.76
CA THR A 513 -5.55 17.42 16.28
C THR A 513 -6.83 16.96 15.61
N HIS A 514 -7.99 17.46 16.07
CA HIS A 514 -9.31 17.04 15.62
C HIS A 514 -10.07 18.23 15.04
N ILE A 515 -10.60 18.08 13.82
CA ILE A 515 -11.27 19.15 13.10
C ILE A 515 -12.63 18.71 12.57
N ASN A 516 -13.61 19.62 12.65
CA ASN A 516 -14.89 19.52 11.96
C ASN A 516 -15.70 18.24 12.24
N SER A 517 -15.76 17.77 13.50
CA SER A 517 -16.63 16.64 13.86
C SER A 517 -18.12 16.94 13.58
N PRO A 518 -18.91 15.98 13.05
CA PRO A 518 -20.35 16.16 12.83
C PRO A 518 -21.18 16.35 14.12
N ARG A 519 -20.63 15.96 15.29
CA ARG A 519 -21.19 16.22 16.63
C ARG A 519 -20.06 16.28 17.66
N ASN A 520 -19.91 15.28 18.53
CA ASN A 520 -18.86 15.27 19.56
C ASN A 520 -17.52 14.88 18.94
N HIS A 521 -16.42 15.54 19.34
CA HIS A 521 -15.09 15.22 18.81
C HIS A 521 -14.60 13.90 19.42
N ILE A 522 -14.52 13.83 20.73
CA ILE A 522 -14.08 12.64 21.46
C ILE A 522 -15.19 12.24 22.42
N SER A 523 -15.57 10.97 22.43
CA SER A 523 -16.47 10.41 23.44
C SER A 523 -15.81 9.27 24.20
N VAL A 524 -15.91 9.29 25.52
CA VAL A 524 -15.41 8.26 26.42
C VAL A 524 -16.58 7.75 27.25
N TYR A 525 -17.00 6.52 26.97
CA TYR A 525 -18.16 5.91 27.60
C TYR A 525 -17.76 4.62 28.33
N GLY A 526 -18.22 4.43 29.56
CA GLY A 526 -18.01 3.16 30.28
C GLY A 526 -16.54 2.82 30.59
N SER A 527 -15.63 3.79 30.55
CA SER A 527 -14.18 3.53 30.56
C SER A 527 -13.53 3.85 31.92
N ASP A 528 -12.41 3.19 32.25
CA ASP A 528 -11.68 3.39 33.51
C ASP A 528 -10.19 3.66 33.30
N ASN A 529 -9.57 4.54 34.08
CA ASN A 529 -8.16 4.91 33.95
C ASN A 529 -7.83 5.44 32.54
N VAL A 530 -8.36 6.63 32.24
CA VAL A 530 -8.24 7.28 30.93
C VAL A 530 -7.33 8.51 31.05
N LEU A 531 -6.30 8.60 30.21
CA LEU A 531 -5.44 9.76 30.06
C LEU A 531 -5.66 10.38 28.68
N ILE A 532 -6.09 11.64 28.64
CA ILE A 532 -6.15 12.45 27.43
C ILE A 532 -5.22 13.65 27.60
N SER A 533 -4.22 13.80 26.74
CA SER A 533 -3.26 14.90 26.80
C SER A 533 -2.94 15.54 25.46
N ASN A 534 -2.60 16.84 25.50
CA ASN A 534 -2.07 17.57 24.35
C ASN A 534 -2.97 17.55 23.10
N ILE A 535 -4.29 17.51 23.28
CA ILE A 535 -5.25 17.49 22.18
C ILE A 535 -5.58 18.90 21.70
N HIS A 536 -5.67 19.10 20.38
CA HIS A 536 -6.15 20.33 19.76
C HIS A 536 -7.46 20.07 19.00
N ILE A 537 -8.57 20.68 19.42
CA ILE A 537 -9.87 20.58 18.73
C ILE A 537 -10.23 21.93 18.11
N ALA A 538 -10.64 21.95 16.83
CA ALA A 538 -11.11 23.16 16.14
C ALA A 538 -12.31 22.90 15.20
N THR A 539 -13.33 23.75 15.25
CA THR A 539 -14.52 23.68 14.38
C THR A 539 -14.81 24.96 13.61
N PRO A 540 -15.52 24.93 12.46
CA PRO A 540 -15.90 26.12 11.69
C PRO A 540 -16.98 26.97 12.40
N GLU A 541 -17.07 28.26 12.02
CA GLU A 541 -17.84 29.35 12.67
C GLU A 541 -19.34 29.08 12.96
N SER A 542 -19.94 28.05 12.35
CA SER A 542 -21.40 27.84 12.34
C SER A 542 -21.86 26.49 12.92
N SER A 543 -20.98 25.73 13.58
CA SER A 543 -21.24 24.32 13.94
C SER A 543 -22.10 24.16 15.20
N PRO A 544 -23.38 23.75 15.10
CA PRO A 544 -24.22 23.51 16.27
C PRO A 544 -23.88 22.19 16.96
N ASN A 545 -24.10 22.11 18.28
CA ASN A 545 -24.07 20.87 19.09
C ASN A 545 -22.80 20.03 18.97
N THR A 546 -21.63 20.68 18.98
CA THR A 546 -20.33 20.00 18.93
C THR A 546 -19.67 20.05 20.30
N ASP A 547 -19.71 18.94 21.06
CA ASP A 547 -18.90 18.84 22.28
C ASP A 547 -17.46 18.48 21.90
N GLY A 548 -16.48 18.98 22.67
CA GLY A 548 -15.08 18.64 22.50
C GLY A 548 -14.81 17.23 23.01
N ILE A 549 -14.86 17.05 24.33
CA ILE A 549 -14.68 15.74 24.97
C ILE A 549 -15.91 15.43 25.83
N ASP A 550 -16.65 14.39 25.48
CA ASP A 550 -17.83 13.92 26.21
C ASP A 550 -17.48 12.66 27.01
N ILE A 551 -17.63 12.73 28.33
CA ILE A 551 -17.36 11.64 29.27
C ILE A 551 -18.67 11.20 29.90
N SER A 552 -18.97 9.91 29.88
CA SER A 552 -20.14 9.35 30.54
C SER A 552 -19.85 7.95 31.10
N HIS A 553 -20.45 7.60 32.24
CA HIS A 553 -20.29 6.28 32.88
C HIS A 553 -18.83 5.84 33.07
N SER A 554 -17.90 6.78 33.28
CA SER A 554 -16.45 6.51 33.26
C SER A 554 -15.77 6.97 34.54
N SER A 555 -14.71 6.27 34.97
CA SER A 555 -13.97 6.56 36.20
C SER A 555 -12.47 6.80 35.96
N ASN A 556 -11.83 7.53 36.88
CA ASN A 556 -10.38 7.80 36.84
C ASN A 556 -9.93 8.42 35.50
N VAL A 557 -10.53 9.55 35.12
CA VAL A 557 -10.25 10.22 33.84
C VAL A 557 -9.41 11.46 34.09
N LEU A 558 -8.21 11.54 33.50
CA LEU A 558 -7.33 12.71 33.52
C LEU A 558 -7.27 13.32 32.12
N ILE A 559 -7.72 14.57 31.99
CA ILE A 559 -7.57 15.38 30.77
C ILE A 559 -6.60 16.52 31.06
N GLN A 560 -5.51 16.66 30.29
CA GLN A 560 -4.52 17.69 30.52
C GLN A 560 -3.97 18.38 29.27
N TYR A 561 -3.63 19.66 29.39
CA TYR A 561 -2.91 20.44 28.37
C TYR A 561 -3.58 20.46 26.97
N CYS A 562 -4.92 20.42 26.92
CA CYS A 562 -5.67 20.45 25.67
C CYS A 562 -6.11 21.87 25.28
N ILE A 563 -6.20 22.15 23.98
CA ILE A 563 -6.75 23.38 23.39
C ILE A 563 -8.03 23.00 22.66
N ILE A 564 -9.18 23.54 23.06
CA ILE A 564 -10.49 23.11 22.56
C ILE A 564 -11.30 24.32 22.09
N GLY A 565 -11.58 24.39 20.80
CA GLY A 565 -12.47 25.35 20.17
C GLY A 565 -13.66 24.64 19.52
N THR A 566 -14.83 24.66 20.19
CA THR A 566 -16.06 24.01 19.73
C THR A 566 -17.30 24.91 19.83
N GLY A 567 -18.42 24.45 19.27
CA GLY A 567 -19.69 25.19 19.27
C GLY A 567 -20.55 25.03 20.54
N ASP A 568 -20.35 24.00 21.38
CA ASP A 568 -21.20 23.70 22.56
C ASP A 568 -20.45 23.53 23.90
N ASP A 569 -20.05 22.33 24.35
CA ASP A 569 -19.25 22.16 25.57
C ASP A 569 -17.82 21.71 25.21
N CYS A 570 -16.77 22.38 25.68
CA CYS A 570 -15.39 21.94 25.47
C CYS A 570 -15.14 20.58 26.11
N ILE A 571 -15.63 20.39 27.34
CA ILE A 571 -15.66 19.10 28.03
C ILE A 571 -17.04 18.95 28.71
N ALA A 572 -17.73 17.85 28.41
CA ALA A 572 -19.01 17.48 29.02
C ALA A 572 -18.81 16.26 29.93
N VAL A 573 -19.31 16.35 31.17
CA VAL A 573 -19.29 15.23 32.13
C VAL A 573 -20.72 14.82 32.43
N GLY A 574 -21.10 13.65 31.93
CA GLY A 574 -22.41 13.02 32.06
C GLY A 574 -22.49 12.03 33.24
N GLY A 575 -23.71 11.53 33.48
CA GLY A 575 -24.04 10.65 34.60
C GLY A 575 -23.23 9.34 34.62
N GLY A 576 -23.04 8.82 35.83
CA GLY A 576 -22.28 7.60 36.11
C GLY A 576 -20.76 7.79 36.13
N SER A 577 -20.27 9.04 36.09
CA SER A 577 -18.84 9.33 36.01
C SER A 577 -18.25 9.76 37.37
N SER A 578 -17.04 9.33 37.68
CA SER A 578 -16.36 9.68 38.94
C SER A 578 -14.85 9.84 38.82
N TYR A 579 -14.22 10.59 39.73
CA TYR A 579 -12.76 10.81 39.73
C TYR A 579 -12.26 11.41 38.40
N ILE A 580 -12.82 12.56 38.03
CA ILE A 580 -12.49 13.27 36.79
C ILE A 580 -11.57 14.45 37.12
N SER A 581 -10.38 14.49 36.52
CA SER A 581 -9.37 15.53 36.75
C SER A 581 -9.07 16.26 35.44
N LEU A 582 -9.30 17.57 35.42
CA LEU A 582 -9.06 18.45 34.28
C LEU A 582 -7.95 19.46 34.65
N LYS A 583 -6.87 19.51 33.86
CA LYS A 583 -5.71 20.38 34.14
C LYS A 583 -5.23 21.14 32.90
N GLY A 584 -5.00 22.44 33.01
CA GLY A 584 -4.28 23.15 31.94
C GLY A 584 -5.05 23.27 30.62
N ILE A 585 -6.39 23.23 30.67
CA ILE A 585 -7.24 23.23 29.47
C ILE A 585 -7.48 24.67 29.03
N LYS A 586 -7.29 24.93 27.73
CA LYS A 586 -7.65 26.20 27.09
C LYS A 586 -8.92 26.01 26.27
N CYS A 587 -10.02 26.58 26.70
CA CYS A 587 -11.29 26.55 25.97
C CYS A 587 -11.57 27.91 25.32
N GLY A 588 -11.84 27.88 24.01
CA GLY A 588 -12.18 29.05 23.20
C GLY A 588 -11.01 29.64 22.38
N PRO A 589 -11.31 30.49 21.37
CA PRO A 589 -12.65 30.92 20.97
C PRO A 589 -13.36 29.88 20.07
N GLY A 590 -14.49 29.36 20.55
CA GLY A 590 -15.51 28.73 19.70
C GLY A 590 -16.51 29.79 19.20
N HIS A 591 -17.39 29.46 18.26
CA HIS A 591 -18.42 30.40 17.79
C HIS A 591 -19.77 29.69 17.90
N GLY A 592 -20.47 29.92 19.01
CA GLY A 592 -21.72 29.25 19.33
C GLY A 592 -22.85 29.56 18.34
N ILE A 593 -23.94 28.82 18.49
CA ILE A 593 -25.13 28.88 17.62
C ILE A 593 -25.71 30.31 17.61
N ARG A 594 -25.76 30.94 16.42
CA ARG A 594 -26.63 32.10 16.18
C ARG A 594 -28.09 31.61 16.12
N PRO A 595 -29.05 32.21 16.84
CA PRO A 595 -30.46 32.08 16.47
C PRO A 595 -30.63 32.65 15.06
N ASN A 596 -31.26 31.88 14.17
CA ASN A 596 -31.42 32.22 12.76
C ASN A 596 -32.08 33.58 12.51
N ILE A 597 -31.67 34.14 11.37
CA ILE A 597 -32.23 35.26 10.62
C ILE A 597 -33.78 35.32 10.70
N ILE A 598 -34.29 36.31 11.42
CA ILE A 598 -35.38 37.19 10.98
C ILE A 598 -34.86 38.62 11.12
N ALA A 599 -34.10 39.06 10.13
CA ALA A 599 -33.86 40.48 9.87
C ALA A 599 -34.19 40.74 8.41
N TYR A 600 -35.49 40.75 8.10
CA TYR A 600 -35.98 41.44 6.92
C TYR A 600 -36.39 42.84 7.33
N PHE A 601 -35.96 43.80 6.50
CA PHE A 601 -36.29 45.22 6.47
C PHE A 601 -35.49 46.20 7.32
N ILE A 602 -34.63 46.91 6.59
CA ILE A 602 -34.29 48.31 6.80
C ILE A 602 -35.59 49.11 7.07
N SER A 603 -35.66 49.81 8.20
CA SER A 603 -36.15 51.18 8.24
C SER A 603 -35.52 51.89 9.43
N GLY A 604 -34.98 53.08 9.15
CA GLY A 604 -33.88 53.66 9.89
C GLY A 604 -34.19 54.07 11.32
N TYR A 605 -33.21 53.87 12.20
CA TYR A 605 -32.86 54.80 13.27
C TYR A 605 -31.38 54.64 13.59
N LYS A 606 -30.63 55.76 13.53
CA LYS A 606 -29.27 55.89 14.05
C LYS A 606 -29.25 55.54 15.55
N LYS A 607 -28.45 54.56 15.99
CA LYS A 607 -27.63 54.63 17.22
C LYS A 607 -26.76 53.38 17.44
N LYS A 608 -25.48 53.65 17.76
CA LYS A 608 -24.44 52.78 18.36
C LYS A 608 -24.17 51.43 17.68
N MET A 609 -23.15 51.47 16.81
CA MET A 609 -22.35 50.31 16.44
C MET A 609 -21.73 49.70 17.71
N THR A 610 -22.22 48.53 18.12
CA THR A 610 -21.58 47.69 19.14
C THR A 610 -21.07 46.46 18.40
N LEU A 611 -19.76 46.24 18.47
CA LEU A 611 -19.04 45.12 17.85
C LEU A 611 -19.62 43.80 18.41
N PHE A 612 -20.42 43.08 17.62
CA PHE A 612 -20.91 41.75 18.00
C PHE A 612 -19.75 40.75 17.91
N ARG A 613 -19.17 40.40 19.07
CA ARG A 613 -18.26 39.26 19.19
C ARG A 613 -19.07 37.96 19.39
N PRO A 614 -18.72 36.85 18.71
CA PRO A 614 -19.39 35.56 18.82
C PRO A 614 -19.19 34.93 20.22
N LYS A 615 -20.22 34.24 20.73
CA LYS A 615 -20.29 33.69 22.10
C LYS A 615 -20.01 32.19 22.06
N SER A 616 -19.07 31.68 22.86
CA SER A 616 -18.53 30.30 22.70
C SER A 616 -18.95 29.26 23.75
N ALA A 617 -18.34 28.08 23.74
CA ALA A 617 -18.67 26.89 24.55
C ALA A 617 -18.38 27.01 26.06
N ALA A 618 -18.90 26.11 26.94
CA ALA A 618 -18.43 26.01 28.34
C ALA A 618 -17.15 25.16 28.45
N LEU A 619 -16.17 25.48 29.32
CA LEU A 619 -14.95 24.65 29.48
C LEU A 619 -15.26 23.26 30.00
N CYS A 620 -15.99 23.21 31.12
CA CYS A 620 -16.41 22.00 31.79
C CYS A 620 -17.88 22.19 32.15
N SER A 621 -18.73 21.44 31.47
CA SER A 621 -20.15 21.38 31.75
C SER A 621 -20.46 20.03 32.37
N ILE A 622 -20.65 20.03 33.69
CA ILE A 622 -21.15 18.87 34.42
C ILE A 622 -22.66 18.90 34.25
N GLY A 623 -23.22 18.09 33.35
CA GLY A 623 -24.65 18.21 33.16
C GLY A 623 -25.33 17.57 31.97
N SER A 624 -26.63 17.90 31.91
CA SER A 624 -27.72 17.10 31.37
C SER A 624 -28.04 15.90 32.26
N LEU A 625 -27.86 16.05 33.58
CA LEU A 625 -28.18 15.02 34.58
C LEU A 625 -29.67 15.02 34.92
N GLY A 626 -30.24 13.84 35.09
CA GLY A 626 -31.64 13.59 35.40
C GLY A 626 -32.66 13.80 34.27
N PRO A 627 -32.30 13.73 32.96
CA PRO A 627 -33.27 13.96 31.89
C PRO A 627 -34.37 12.90 31.97
N GLN A 628 -35.62 13.31 31.75
CA GLN A 628 -36.78 12.41 31.81
C GLN A 628 -36.92 11.68 33.17
N GLY A 629 -36.44 12.27 34.26
CA GLY A 629 -36.57 11.69 35.61
C GLY A 629 -35.54 10.59 35.95
N ARG A 630 -34.47 10.44 35.15
CA ARG A 630 -33.40 9.47 35.43
C ARG A 630 -32.67 9.76 36.74
N THR A 631 -32.06 8.71 37.29
CA THR A 631 -31.11 8.82 38.41
C THR A 631 -29.71 8.93 37.84
N ASP A 632 -29.05 10.07 38.04
CA ASP A 632 -27.67 10.30 37.58
C ASP A 632 -26.77 10.68 38.76
N MET A 633 -25.55 10.15 38.75
CA MET A 633 -24.54 10.39 39.79
C MET A 633 -23.24 10.87 39.15
N VAL A 634 -22.70 11.97 39.66
CA VAL A 634 -21.36 12.48 39.32
C VAL A 634 -20.64 12.88 40.61
N GLU A 635 -19.40 12.43 40.80
CA GLU A 635 -18.62 12.81 41.97
C GLU A 635 -17.11 12.89 41.76
N GLU A 636 -16.41 13.65 42.62
CA GLU A 636 -14.95 13.81 42.61
C GLU A 636 -14.47 14.38 41.27
N VAL A 637 -15.00 15.56 40.90
CA VAL A 637 -14.61 16.29 39.68
C VAL A 637 -13.72 17.47 40.05
N HIS A 638 -12.47 17.46 39.60
CA HIS A 638 -11.46 18.47 39.93
C HIS A 638 -10.98 19.19 38.68
N VAL A 639 -11.10 20.52 38.64
CA VAL A 639 -10.72 21.36 37.51
C VAL A 639 -9.72 22.41 37.99
N ARG A 640 -8.55 22.49 37.35
CA ARG A 640 -7.48 23.43 37.72
C ARG A 640 -6.62 23.93 36.56
N ASP A 641 -5.98 25.08 36.74
CA ASP A 641 -5.09 25.74 35.79
C ASP A 641 -5.73 25.96 34.40
N CYS A 642 -7.04 26.20 34.32
CA CYS A 642 -7.77 26.26 33.04
C CYS A 642 -8.13 27.70 32.63
N SER A 643 -8.12 27.99 31.33
CA SER A 643 -8.45 29.30 30.77
C SER A 643 -9.63 29.27 29.80
N PHE A 644 -10.46 30.30 29.84
CA PHE A 644 -11.68 30.47 29.05
C PHE A 644 -11.58 31.77 28.27
N ILE A 645 -11.62 31.71 26.94
CA ILE A 645 -11.45 32.91 26.10
C ILE A 645 -12.67 33.06 25.19
N GLY A 646 -13.49 34.08 25.45
CA GLY A 646 -14.67 34.42 24.65
C GLY A 646 -15.84 33.43 24.79
N THR A 647 -16.05 32.82 25.96
CA THR A 647 -17.05 31.77 26.20
C THR A 647 -18.45 32.27 26.58
N MET A 648 -19.51 31.54 26.22
CA MET A 648 -20.89 31.81 26.66
C MET A 648 -21.05 31.40 28.12
N ASN A 649 -20.40 30.32 28.53
CA ASN A 649 -20.40 29.89 29.92
C ASN A 649 -18.95 29.64 30.35
N GLY A 650 -18.62 29.96 31.59
CA GLY A 650 -17.38 29.51 32.20
C GLY A 650 -17.57 28.11 32.75
N VAL A 651 -17.48 27.97 34.06
CA VAL A 651 -17.69 26.69 34.77
C VAL A 651 -19.18 26.46 35.01
N ARG A 652 -19.71 25.34 34.52
CA ARG A 652 -21.16 25.08 34.49
C ARG A 652 -21.57 23.75 35.12
N ILE A 653 -22.61 23.78 35.95
CA ILE A 653 -23.36 22.60 36.39
C ILE A 653 -24.81 22.73 35.91
N LYS A 654 -25.32 21.78 35.12
CA LYS A 654 -26.69 21.81 34.57
C LYS A 654 -27.45 20.51 34.88
N THR A 655 -28.62 20.60 35.52
CA THR A 655 -29.46 19.43 35.87
C THR A 655 -30.92 19.66 35.50
N TRP A 656 -31.63 18.59 35.18
CA TRP A 656 -33.04 18.61 34.81
C TRP A 656 -33.95 18.56 36.04
N GLN A 657 -35.02 19.35 36.01
CA GLN A 657 -36.15 19.18 36.92
C GLN A 657 -36.78 17.79 36.73
N GLY A 658 -37.17 17.14 37.82
CA GLY A 658 -37.74 15.78 37.83
C GLY A 658 -36.72 14.66 38.06
N GLY A 659 -35.42 14.92 37.86
CA GLY A 659 -34.34 13.96 38.06
C GLY A 659 -34.08 13.56 39.52
N SER A 660 -33.23 12.56 39.71
CA SER A 660 -32.76 12.09 41.04
C SER A 660 -31.26 11.73 41.02
N GLY A 661 -30.65 11.52 42.19
CA GLY A 661 -29.22 11.26 42.32
C GLY A 661 -28.44 12.49 42.81
N TYR A 662 -27.15 12.59 42.48
CA TYR A 662 -26.28 13.64 43.02
C TYR A 662 -25.17 14.10 42.05
N ALA A 663 -24.77 15.36 42.17
CA ALA A 663 -23.54 15.95 41.65
C ALA A 663 -22.77 16.53 42.85
N ARG A 664 -21.68 15.88 43.27
CA ARG A 664 -20.98 16.22 44.52
C ARG A 664 -19.46 16.23 44.46
N LYS A 665 -18.83 16.90 45.43
CA LYS A 665 -17.37 16.98 45.57
C LYS A 665 -16.72 17.47 44.27
N ILE A 666 -17.20 18.62 43.81
CA ILE A 666 -16.75 19.26 42.58
C ILE A 666 -15.89 20.45 42.97
N SER A 667 -14.68 20.57 42.43
CA SER A 667 -13.78 21.67 42.77
C SER A 667 -13.22 22.34 41.52
N PHE A 668 -13.43 23.64 41.38
CA PHE A 668 -12.79 24.52 40.42
C PHE A 668 -11.77 25.36 41.18
N VAL A 669 -10.49 25.00 41.09
CA VAL A 669 -9.43 25.52 41.97
C VAL A 669 -8.18 25.90 41.19
N GLU A 670 -7.28 26.67 41.81
CA GLU A 670 -5.91 26.91 41.32
C GLU A 670 -5.85 27.43 39.86
N GLY A 671 -6.05 28.74 39.63
CA GLY A 671 -5.73 29.36 38.34
C GLY A 671 -6.81 29.28 37.25
N ILE A 672 -8.09 29.39 37.62
CA ILE A 672 -9.21 29.47 36.67
C ILE A 672 -9.29 30.90 36.10
N THR A 673 -8.97 31.07 34.81
CA THR A 673 -8.91 32.38 34.15
C THR A 673 -10.01 32.59 33.12
N LEU A 674 -10.82 33.63 33.25
CA LEU A 674 -11.94 33.96 32.36
C LEU A 674 -11.65 35.25 31.57
N GLU A 675 -11.69 35.20 30.25
CA GLU A 675 -11.53 36.38 29.38
C GLU A 675 -12.79 36.57 28.54
N ALA A 676 -13.54 37.63 28.83
CA ALA A 676 -14.77 37.99 28.14
C ALA A 676 -15.79 36.82 28.09
N ALA A 677 -16.06 36.19 29.24
CA ALA A 677 -17.08 35.14 29.35
C ALA A 677 -18.49 35.74 29.58
N ASP A 678 -19.54 35.23 28.96
CA ASP A 678 -20.89 35.75 29.19
C ASP A 678 -21.45 35.36 30.56
N ASN A 679 -21.43 34.07 30.90
CA ASN A 679 -21.89 33.52 32.20
C ASN A 679 -20.73 32.77 32.89
N PRO A 680 -19.81 33.47 33.56
CA PRO A 680 -18.58 32.91 34.11
C PRO A 680 -18.76 31.74 35.10
N ILE A 681 -19.67 31.85 36.06
CA ILE A 681 -19.97 30.76 37.00
C ILE A 681 -21.47 30.50 36.98
N ILE A 682 -21.88 29.26 36.68
CA ILE A 682 -23.29 28.90 36.57
C ILE A 682 -23.64 27.53 37.18
N ILE A 683 -24.70 27.51 37.99
CA ILE A 683 -25.44 26.29 38.37
C ILE A 683 -26.89 26.50 37.92
N ASP A 684 -27.42 25.58 37.12
CA ASP A 684 -28.77 25.63 36.61
C ASP A 684 -29.49 24.29 36.81
N GLN A 685 -30.33 24.21 37.83
CA GLN A 685 -31.22 23.04 38.06
C GLN A 685 -32.57 23.15 37.33
N TYR A 686 -32.78 24.18 36.51
CA TYR A 686 -33.98 24.35 35.68
C TYR A 686 -33.69 24.11 34.20
N TYR A 687 -32.61 23.40 33.88
CA TYR A 687 -32.24 23.11 32.51
C TYR A 687 -33.32 22.26 31.82
N CYS A 688 -33.80 22.72 30.66
CA CYS A 688 -34.88 22.11 29.89
C CYS A 688 -34.86 22.58 28.42
N ILE A 689 -35.55 21.87 27.52
CA ILE A 689 -35.77 22.29 26.13
C ILE A 689 -37.10 23.06 26.05
N GLU A 690 -37.02 24.39 25.88
CA GLU A 690 -38.16 25.32 25.98
C GLU A 690 -39.34 24.98 25.04
N ASN A 691 -39.09 24.30 23.91
CA ASN A 691 -40.11 24.00 22.88
C ASN A 691 -40.77 22.61 23.00
N VAL A 692 -40.34 21.74 23.94
CA VAL A 692 -40.82 20.34 24.02
C VAL A 692 -41.49 20.01 25.37
N ASP A 693 -40.90 20.42 26.49
CA ASP A 693 -41.33 19.93 27.82
C ASP A 693 -42.05 20.97 28.69
N GLY A 694 -42.15 22.22 28.24
CA GLY A 694 -42.83 23.29 28.99
C GLY A 694 -42.25 23.53 30.39
N CYS A 695 -40.96 23.25 30.59
CA CYS A 695 -40.10 23.60 31.74
C CYS A 695 -40.84 23.73 33.09
N LYS A 696 -41.64 22.72 33.45
CA LYS A 696 -42.46 22.78 34.65
C LYS A 696 -41.58 22.55 35.88
N ASN A 697 -41.84 23.33 36.93
CA ASN A 697 -41.24 23.10 38.24
C ASN A 697 -41.72 21.73 38.78
N GLN A 698 -40.81 20.88 39.25
CA GLN A 698 -41.11 19.50 39.66
C GLN A 698 -40.72 19.22 41.12
N THR A 699 -41.23 18.11 41.65
CA THR A 699 -41.04 17.74 43.07
C THR A 699 -39.68 17.09 43.37
N SER A 700 -38.89 16.78 42.35
CA SER A 700 -37.55 16.17 42.44
C SER A 700 -36.55 16.90 41.55
N ALA A 701 -35.27 16.85 41.93
CA ALA A 701 -34.15 17.29 41.12
C ALA A 701 -32.88 16.52 41.57
N VAL A 702 -31.86 16.47 40.72
CA VAL A 702 -30.54 15.93 41.08
C VAL A 702 -29.91 16.81 42.17
N GLU A 703 -29.47 16.22 43.29
CA GLU A 703 -28.87 16.98 44.39
C GLU A 703 -27.52 17.57 43.97
N VAL A 704 -27.32 18.88 44.14
CA VAL A 704 -26.01 19.53 43.91
C VAL A 704 -25.42 19.93 45.25
N ASN A 705 -24.33 19.30 45.66
CA ASN A 705 -23.68 19.62 46.93
C ASN A 705 -22.15 19.54 46.88
N ASP A 706 -21.47 20.08 47.91
CA ASP A 706 -20.00 20.05 48.04
C ASP A 706 -19.27 20.58 46.79
N VAL A 707 -19.60 21.81 46.38
CA VAL A 707 -18.99 22.47 45.21
C VAL A 707 -18.09 23.61 45.68
N LEU A 708 -16.80 23.56 45.34
CA LEU A 708 -15.81 24.58 45.65
C LEU A 708 -15.42 25.36 44.40
N TYR A 709 -15.50 26.69 44.47
CA TYR A 709 -14.89 27.63 43.53
C TYR A 709 -13.79 28.38 44.28
N SER A 710 -12.51 28.18 43.94
CA SER A 710 -11.37 28.86 44.57
C SER A 710 -10.40 29.46 43.53
N GLY A 711 -10.05 30.73 43.66
CA GLY A 711 -9.07 31.38 42.77
C GLY A 711 -9.55 31.52 41.33
N VAL A 712 -10.79 32.02 41.16
CA VAL A 712 -11.43 32.22 39.85
C VAL A 712 -11.35 33.69 39.48
N HIS A 713 -10.57 34.04 38.46
CA HIS A 713 -10.29 35.43 38.09
C HIS A 713 -10.62 35.72 36.62
N GLY A 714 -11.02 36.95 36.30
CA GLY A 714 -11.25 37.32 34.90
C GLY A 714 -12.21 38.46 34.62
N THR A 715 -12.80 38.41 33.42
CA THR A 715 -13.75 39.39 32.89
C THR A 715 -15.03 38.75 32.36
N SER A 716 -16.16 39.40 32.60
CA SER A 716 -17.50 39.01 32.16
C SER A 716 -18.06 39.99 31.11
N ILE A 717 -18.69 39.49 30.05
CA ILE A 717 -19.42 40.32 29.06
C ILE A 717 -20.78 40.73 29.63
N THR A 718 -21.46 39.84 30.35
CA THR A 718 -22.73 40.17 30.99
C THR A 718 -22.49 40.79 32.36
N ASN A 719 -23.51 41.51 32.85
CA ASN A 719 -23.49 42.01 34.21
C ASN A 719 -23.67 40.89 35.25
N GLU A 720 -24.28 39.75 34.92
CA GLU A 720 -24.47 38.62 35.85
C GLU A 720 -23.30 37.63 35.77
N ALA A 721 -22.23 37.92 36.51
CA ALA A 721 -21.01 37.10 36.47
C ALA A 721 -21.15 35.76 37.21
N VAL A 722 -22.03 35.68 38.22
CA VAL A 722 -22.28 34.46 39.00
C VAL A 722 -23.78 34.20 39.05
N LYS A 723 -24.22 33.04 38.52
CA LYS A 723 -25.64 32.66 38.44
C LYS A 723 -25.87 31.26 39.03
N ILE A 724 -26.49 31.19 40.21
CA ILE A 724 -26.81 29.93 40.89
C ILE A 724 -28.33 29.82 40.99
N SER A 725 -28.93 28.89 40.26
CA SER A 725 -30.38 28.69 40.20
C SER A 725 -30.73 27.26 40.58
N CYS A 726 -31.06 27.05 41.86
CA CYS A 726 -31.37 25.73 42.40
C CYS A 726 -32.89 25.48 42.48
N SER A 727 -33.31 24.22 42.36
CA SER A 727 -34.70 23.76 42.40
C SER A 727 -35.39 24.27 43.67
N GLN A 728 -36.67 24.63 43.61
CA GLN A 728 -37.41 25.09 44.78
C GLN A 728 -37.59 23.99 45.84
N THR A 729 -37.61 22.72 45.40
CA THR A 729 -37.84 21.56 46.26
C THR A 729 -36.54 20.95 46.80
N ILE A 730 -35.48 20.94 45.99
CA ILE A 730 -34.16 20.38 46.32
C ILE A 730 -33.10 21.46 46.05
N GLY A 731 -32.79 22.27 47.06
CA GLY A 731 -31.80 23.35 46.94
C GLY A 731 -30.35 22.86 46.94
N CYS A 732 -29.42 23.66 46.42
CA CYS A 732 -28.00 23.32 46.44
C CYS A 732 -27.38 23.58 47.83
N THR A 733 -26.47 22.72 48.29
CA THR A 733 -25.87 22.84 49.64
C THR A 733 -24.35 22.76 49.62
N ASN A 734 -23.69 23.41 50.58
CA ASN A 734 -22.22 23.44 50.67
C ASN A 734 -21.53 23.93 49.38
N ILE A 735 -22.05 25.05 48.83
CA ILE A 735 -21.43 25.76 47.72
C ILE A 735 -20.44 26.79 48.30
N VAL A 736 -19.14 26.57 48.12
CA VAL A 736 -18.08 27.41 48.69
C VAL A 736 -17.46 28.28 47.61
N PHE A 737 -17.38 29.58 47.87
CA PHE A 737 -16.65 30.54 47.03
C PHE A 737 -15.46 31.10 47.82
N ASP A 738 -14.28 31.00 47.24
CA ASP A 738 -13.02 31.44 47.83
C ASP A 738 -12.25 32.24 46.78
N ASP A 739 -11.89 33.49 47.08
CA ASP A 739 -11.10 34.35 46.17
C ASP A 739 -11.64 34.40 44.71
N ILE A 740 -12.80 35.05 44.53
CA ILE A 740 -13.45 35.19 43.22
C ILE A 740 -13.28 36.62 42.72
N TYR A 741 -12.65 36.82 41.57
CA TYR A 741 -12.43 38.17 41.02
C TYR A 741 -12.80 38.27 39.54
N ILE A 742 -14.06 38.58 39.27
CA ILE A 742 -14.64 38.68 37.93
C ILE A 742 -15.20 40.09 37.72
N THR A 743 -14.50 40.87 36.90
CA THR A 743 -14.86 42.25 36.56
C THR A 743 -15.60 42.33 35.23
N SER A 744 -16.16 43.48 34.86
CA SER A 744 -16.77 43.60 33.53
C SER A 744 -15.69 43.77 32.45
N ALA A 745 -15.90 43.16 31.29
CA ALA A 745 -15.08 43.39 30.10
C ALA A 745 -15.25 44.82 29.53
N TYR A 746 -16.30 45.54 29.93
CA TYR A 746 -16.57 46.92 29.50
C TYR A 746 -16.24 47.94 30.60
N THR A 747 -15.48 48.97 30.23
CA THR A 747 -15.09 50.06 31.14
C THR A 747 -16.33 50.78 31.69
N GLY A 748 -16.37 50.98 33.01
CA GLY A 748 -17.45 51.71 33.70
C GLY A 748 -18.72 50.89 33.99
N THR A 749 -18.72 49.58 33.78
CA THR A 749 -19.84 48.68 34.15
C THR A 749 -19.42 47.73 35.27
N SER A 750 -20.33 47.42 36.19
CA SER A 750 -20.08 46.49 37.31
C SER A 750 -20.74 45.13 37.07
N THR A 751 -20.10 44.08 37.59
CA THR A 751 -20.66 42.73 37.66
C THR A 751 -21.55 42.60 38.91
N ARG A 752 -22.49 41.65 38.89
CA ARG A 752 -23.38 41.26 39.98
C ARG A 752 -23.54 39.73 40.03
N SER A 753 -24.05 39.24 41.16
CA SER A 753 -24.39 37.83 41.37
C SER A 753 -25.90 37.63 41.53
N ALA A 754 -26.41 36.47 41.09
CA ALA A 754 -27.79 36.02 41.27
C ALA A 754 -27.80 34.60 41.85
N ILE A 755 -28.29 34.43 43.07
CA ILE A 755 -28.27 33.15 43.80
C ILE A 755 -29.68 32.83 44.31
N PHE A 756 -30.22 31.68 43.92
CA PHE A 756 -31.56 31.20 44.26
C PHE A 756 -31.50 29.78 44.84
N ASN A 757 -32.10 29.61 46.03
CA ASN A 757 -32.19 28.36 46.81
C ASN A 757 -30.87 27.57 46.98
N ALA A 758 -29.76 28.29 47.17
CA ALA A 758 -28.44 27.70 47.47
C ALA A 758 -27.95 28.09 48.87
N ARG A 759 -27.24 27.18 49.54
CA ARG A 759 -26.55 27.39 50.83
C ARG A 759 -25.07 27.11 50.68
N GLY A 760 -24.24 27.92 51.33
CA GLY A 760 -22.82 27.95 51.04
C GLY A 760 -22.00 28.76 52.04
N LEU A 761 -20.72 28.94 51.75
CA LEU A 761 -19.78 29.79 52.48
C LEU A 761 -19.00 30.67 51.49
N THR A 762 -18.59 31.86 51.95
CA THR A 762 -17.68 32.74 51.20
C THR A 762 -16.45 33.04 52.06
N SER A 763 -15.26 32.86 51.50
CA SER A 763 -13.98 33.25 52.10
C SER A 763 -13.19 34.16 51.15
N GLY A 764 -12.51 35.17 51.69
CA GLY A 764 -11.71 36.11 50.89
C GLY A 764 -12.52 37.18 50.12
N PRO A 765 -11.84 38.08 49.39
CA PRO A 765 -12.49 39.11 48.59
C PRO A 765 -13.24 38.49 47.40
N SER A 766 -14.49 38.91 47.18
CA SER A 766 -15.30 38.50 46.03
C SER A 766 -15.78 39.70 45.21
N VAL A 767 -15.53 39.66 43.91
CA VAL A 767 -16.05 40.58 42.89
C VAL A 767 -16.69 39.73 41.79
N PRO A 768 -17.99 39.84 41.51
CA PRO A 768 -18.97 40.68 42.17
C PRO A 768 -19.23 40.26 43.63
N ALA A 769 -19.74 41.19 44.45
CA ALA A 769 -20.25 40.85 45.77
C ALA A 769 -21.33 39.76 45.64
N LEU A 770 -21.18 38.68 46.42
CA LEU A 770 -22.10 37.56 46.43
C LEU A 770 -23.28 37.91 47.35
N ASN A 771 -24.46 38.20 46.77
CA ASN A 771 -25.63 38.66 47.53
C ASN A 771 -26.14 37.54 48.45
N ALA A 772 -25.84 37.69 49.74
CA ALA A 772 -26.18 36.76 50.81
C ALA A 772 -27.67 36.86 51.17
N GLY A 773 -28.48 36.00 50.55
CA GLY A 773 -29.80 35.66 51.06
C GLY A 773 -29.80 34.55 52.12
N LYS A 774 -28.69 33.79 52.27
CA LYS A 774 -28.51 32.68 53.25
C LYS A 774 -27.11 32.04 53.23
N ILE A 775 -26.08 32.77 52.84
CA ILE A 775 -24.67 32.32 52.84
C ILE A 775 -23.93 33.18 53.88
N PRO A 776 -23.61 32.66 55.08
CA PRO A 776 -22.93 33.46 56.10
C PRO A 776 -21.51 33.81 55.68
N ASN A 777 -21.15 35.08 55.83
CA ASN A 777 -19.81 35.61 55.57
C ASN A 777 -18.95 35.37 56.83
N LEU A 778 -17.85 34.62 56.73
CA LEU A 778 -16.91 34.44 57.83
C LEU A 778 -15.97 35.64 57.90
N THR A 779 -16.38 36.71 58.58
CA THR A 779 -15.48 37.81 58.92
C THR A 779 -14.54 37.39 60.05
N ALA A 780 -13.25 37.61 59.80
CA ALA A 780 -12.10 37.36 60.66
C ALA A 780 -12.33 37.66 62.16
N ASN A 781 -12.12 36.64 63.00
CA ASN A 781 -11.40 36.70 64.28
C ASN A 781 -11.48 35.35 64.99
N HIS A 782 -10.50 34.48 64.74
CA HIS A 782 -9.75 33.81 65.81
C HIS A 782 -8.52 33.09 65.24
N GLN A 783 -7.40 33.28 65.92
CA GLN A 783 -6.04 32.90 65.57
C GLN A 783 -5.80 31.37 65.56
N ASP A 784 -5.15 30.93 64.47
CA ASP A 784 -4.03 29.96 64.33
C ASP A 784 -4.15 28.47 64.77
N PRO A 785 -3.36 27.55 64.15
CA PRO A 785 -2.90 27.50 62.76
C PRO A 785 -3.06 26.10 62.11
N PHE A 786 -3.32 26.06 60.80
CA PHE A 786 -3.03 24.91 59.94
C PHE A 786 -1.53 24.91 59.60
N ILE A 787 -0.79 23.92 60.10
CA ILE A 787 0.56 23.59 59.62
C ILE A 787 0.45 22.41 58.65
N ALA A 788 1.09 22.60 57.51
CA ALA A 788 1.33 21.65 56.45
C ALA A 788 1.99 20.33 56.92
N THR A 789 1.63 19.23 56.27
CA THR A 789 2.60 18.18 55.93
C THR A 789 2.20 17.45 54.64
N HIS A 790 2.97 17.71 53.59
CA HIS A 790 3.30 16.72 52.56
C HIS A 790 4.14 15.60 53.18
N ASN A 791 3.80 14.33 52.91
CA ASN A 791 4.68 13.24 52.44
C ASN A 791 4.21 11.84 52.86
N SER A 792 3.90 11.05 51.83
CA SER A 792 4.46 9.72 51.55
C SER A 792 4.12 8.48 52.40
N PHE A 793 3.92 7.41 51.63
CA PHE A 793 4.13 5.98 51.89
C PHE A 793 2.95 5.10 52.31
N CYS A 794 2.76 4.10 51.44
CA CYS A 794 2.05 2.83 51.54
C CYS A 794 2.06 2.20 52.93
N LEU A 795 0.98 1.46 53.26
CA LEU A 795 1.00 0.09 53.79
C LEU A 795 -0.44 -0.46 53.93
N PHE A 796 -0.75 -1.52 53.16
CA PHE A 796 -1.65 -2.59 53.61
C PHE A 796 -1.03 -3.26 54.86
N PRO A 797 -1.80 -3.83 55.82
CA PRO A 797 -2.61 -5.02 55.52
C PRO A 797 -3.88 -5.28 56.38
N SER A 798 -4.76 -6.11 55.78
CA SER A 798 -5.68 -7.11 56.34
C SER A 798 -6.06 -7.12 57.83
N SER A 799 -7.36 -7.29 58.13
CA SER A 799 -7.85 -8.42 58.94
C SER A 799 -9.38 -8.61 58.90
N VAL A 800 -9.73 -9.86 59.14
CA VAL A 800 -10.99 -10.61 58.94
C VAL A 800 -11.89 -10.55 60.18
N SER A 801 -13.23 -10.56 60.00
CA SER A 801 -14.23 -11.42 60.70
C SER A 801 -15.65 -10.96 60.30
N LEU A 802 -16.43 -11.72 59.52
CA LEU A 802 -17.14 -13.00 59.76
C LEU A 802 -18.47 -12.85 60.52
N CYS A 803 -19.50 -13.45 59.89
CA CYS A 803 -20.76 -13.99 60.45
C CYS A 803 -21.95 -13.05 60.69
N LEU A 804 -23.01 -13.22 59.87
CA LEU A 804 -24.14 -14.08 60.27
C LEU A 804 -25.08 -14.43 59.11
N LEU A 805 -25.18 -15.73 58.86
CA LEU A 805 -26.24 -16.41 58.13
C LEU A 805 -27.57 -16.27 58.87
N VAL A 806 -28.64 -15.91 58.14
CA VAL A 806 -29.99 -16.40 58.46
C VAL A 806 -30.66 -16.82 57.16
N HIS A 807 -30.77 -18.13 57.00
CA HIS A 807 -31.73 -18.81 56.13
C HIS A 807 -33.15 -18.37 56.51
N ASN A 808 -34.00 -18.09 55.52
CA ASN A 808 -35.40 -18.52 55.60
C ASN A 808 -36.01 -18.71 54.21
N SER A 809 -36.31 -19.98 53.94
CA SER A 809 -37.18 -20.47 52.88
C SER A 809 -38.62 -20.06 53.17
N ILE A 810 -39.30 -19.45 52.19
CA ILE A 810 -40.77 -19.47 52.13
C ILE A 810 -41.17 -19.81 50.69
N ARG A 811 -41.63 -21.05 50.51
CA ARG A 811 -42.62 -21.41 49.49
C ARG A 811 -43.98 -20.94 49.97
N LEU A 812 -44.76 -20.31 49.09
CA LEU A 812 -46.21 -20.37 49.16
C LEU A 812 -46.81 -20.36 47.74
N ASP A 813 -47.65 -21.36 47.55
CA ASP A 813 -48.33 -21.80 46.34
C ASP A 813 -49.65 -21.04 46.11
N ARG A 814 -50.08 -21.05 44.84
CA ARG A 814 -51.47 -21.13 44.33
C ARG A 814 -52.45 -19.94 44.39
N ALA A 815 -52.73 -19.44 43.19
CA ALA A 815 -53.93 -19.72 42.36
C ALA A 815 -55.18 -18.80 42.35
N TYR A 816 -55.81 -18.80 41.15
CA TYR A 816 -57.21 -18.49 40.76
C TYR A 816 -57.58 -17.00 40.60
N VAL A 817 -58.35 -16.52 39.60
CA VAL A 817 -59.26 -17.01 38.51
C VAL A 817 -59.19 -15.91 37.41
N GLY A 818 -59.18 -16.09 36.08
CA GLY A 818 -60.02 -16.88 35.20
C GLY A 818 -61.16 -16.03 34.59
N ALA A 819 -61.04 -15.65 33.32
CA ALA A 819 -62.19 -15.39 32.45
C ALA A 819 -61.84 -15.90 31.05
N VAL A 820 -62.66 -16.85 30.58
CA VAL A 820 -62.51 -17.68 29.38
C VAL A 820 -63.76 -17.45 28.51
N CYS A 821 -63.65 -17.89 27.25
CA CYS A 821 -64.70 -18.26 26.28
C CYS A 821 -65.08 -17.15 25.28
N THR A 822 -65.14 -17.37 23.96
CA THR A 822 -65.40 -18.63 23.20
C THR A 822 -65.10 -18.39 21.69
N PHE A 823 -64.29 -19.22 21.02
CA PHE A 823 -64.61 -20.34 20.10
C PHE A 823 -64.39 -20.07 18.58
N LEU A 824 -63.61 -20.99 18.00
CA LEU A 824 -63.28 -21.40 16.62
C LEU A 824 -64.52 -21.70 15.71
N PRO A 825 -64.43 -22.02 14.38
CA PRO A 825 -63.33 -22.75 13.68
C PRO A 825 -63.01 -22.46 12.17
N ILE A 826 -61.80 -22.91 11.81
CA ILE A 826 -61.25 -23.56 10.58
C ILE A 826 -62.18 -23.73 9.34
N VAL A 827 -61.73 -23.28 8.14
CA VAL A 827 -61.79 -23.99 6.82
C VAL A 827 -60.61 -23.54 5.91
N THR A 828 -60.19 -24.45 5.02
CA THR A 828 -58.98 -24.58 4.20
C THR A 828 -58.98 -23.96 2.78
N MET A 829 -57.75 -23.82 2.23
CA MET A 829 -57.29 -23.94 0.83
C MET A 829 -57.56 -22.85 -0.24
N GLY A 830 -56.50 -22.48 -0.99
CA GLY A 830 -56.59 -21.99 -2.38
C GLY A 830 -55.40 -21.16 -2.89
N LYS A 831 -54.72 -21.61 -3.94
CA LYS A 831 -53.69 -20.86 -4.72
C LYS A 831 -54.33 -20.06 -5.87
N ARG A 832 -53.73 -18.89 -6.17
CA ARG A 832 -53.76 -18.03 -7.41
C ARG A 832 -55.08 -17.29 -7.72
N PRO A 833 -55.11 -16.17 -8.50
CA PRO A 833 -54.07 -15.54 -9.36
C PRO A 833 -53.87 -14.01 -9.14
N PRO A 834 -52.95 -13.32 -9.86
CA PRO A 834 -52.85 -11.84 -9.85
C PRO A 834 -53.71 -11.20 -10.97
N PRO A 835 -54.30 -10.03 -10.73
CA PRO A 835 -54.50 -9.03 -11.81
C PRO A 835 -54.49 -7.56 -11.32
N PRO A 836 -54.58 -6.53 -12.21
CA PRO A 836 -54.46 -6.51 -13.66
C PRO A 836 -53.38 -5.55 -14.20
N LEU A 837 -53.10 -5.69 -15.51
CA LEU A 837 -52.37 -4.72 -16.34
C LEU A 837 -53.19 -3.43 -16.52
N ASP A 838 -52.53 -2.28 -16.43
CA ASP A 838 -52.94 -1.07 -17.15
C ASP A 838 -52.09 -0.91 -18.42
N LEU A 839 -52.77 -1.11 -19.54
CA LEU A 839 -52.38 -0.64 -20.87
C LEU A 839 -52.70 0.87 -20.96
N GLU A 840 -51.74 1.68 -21.40
CA GLU A 840 -51.84 2.51 -22.61
C GLU A 840 -50.64 3.48 -22.72
N CYS A 841 -49.68 3.14 -23.58
CA CYS A 841 -49.01 4.08 -24.47
C CYS A 841 -48.30 3.28 -25.58
N GLY A 842 -48.62 3.59 -26.83
CA GLY A 842 -48.14 2.93 -28.05
C GLY A 842 -46.62 3.00 -28.27
N PRO A 843 -46.14 2.33 -29.33
CA PRO A 843 -44.79 1.77 -29.38
C PRO A 843 -43.73 2.86 -29.54
N ARG A 844 -42.92 3.07 -28.50
CA ARG A 844 -41.56 3.55 -28.72
C ARG A 844 -40.74 2.34 -29.11
N GLU A 845 -40.28 2.33 -30.36
CA GLU A 845 -39.26 1.41 -30.84
C GLU A 845 -38.19 1.27 -29.76
N ALA A 846 -37.95 0.02 -29.35
CA ALA A 846 -36.82 -0.30 -28.52
C ALA A 846 -35.58 0.27 -29.23
N ARG A 847 -34.90 1.23 -28.60
CA ARG A 847 -33.53 1.52 -29.02
C ARG A 847 -32.80 0.18 -28.97
N PRO A 848 -32.20 -0.28 -30.07
CA PRO A 848 -31.41 -1.49 -30.04
C PRO A 848 -30.39 -1.34 -28.91
N PRO A 849 -30.10 -2.42 -28.17
CA PRO A 849 -29.05 -2.39 -27.16
C PRO A 849 -27.79 -1.78 -27.79
N PRO A 850 -27.03 -0.93 -27.06
CA PRO A 850 -25.75 -0.49 -27.57
C PRO A 850 -24.98 -1.74 -28.01
N PRO A 851 -24.42 -1.74 -29.23
CA PRO A 851 -23.75 -2.92 -29.76
C PRO A 851 -22.76 -3.43 -28.72
N PRO A 852 -22.68 -4.75 -28.48
CA PRO A 852 -21.77 -5.32 -27.51
C PRO A 852 -20.39 -4.70 -27.71
N LEU A 853 -19.71 -4.37 -26.60
CA LEU A 853 -18.31 -3.93 -26.63
C LEU A 853 -17.58 -4.84 -27.62
N PRO A 854 -16.92 -4.27 -28.65
CA PRO A 854 -16.34 -5.10 -29.69
C PRO A 854 -15.37 -6.03 -28.97
N HIS A 855 -15.56 -7.33 -29.15
CA HIS A 855 -14.55 -8.30 -28.80
C HIS A 855 -13.31 -7.88 -29.58
N PHE A 856 -12.41 -7.18 -28.91
CA PHE A 856 -11.04 -7.09 -29.37
C PHE A 856 -10.57 -8.52 -29.38
N HIS A 857 -10.61 -9.14 -30.56
CA HIS A 857 -9.75 -10.28 -30.79
C HIS A 857 -8.35 -9.74 -30.52
N PRO A 858 -7.68 -10.16 -29.42
CA PRO A 858 -6.28 -9.84 -29.27
C PRO A 858 -5.63 -10.30 -30.58
N PRO A 859 -4.72 -9.50 -31.18
CA PRO A 859 -4.03 -9.94 -32.37
C PRO A 859 -3.52 -11.35 -32.11
N SER A 860 -3.84 -12.28 -33.02
CA SER A 860 -3.48 -13.69 -32.88
C SER A 860 -2.06 -13.77 -32.32
N THR A 861 -1.90 -14.45 -31.19
CA THR A 861 -0.64 -14.81 -30.55
C THR A 861 0.54 -14.64 -31.50
N TYR A 862 1.47 -13.73 -31.18
CA TYR A 862 2.71 -13.52 -31.92
C TYR A 862 3.37 -14.89 -32.13
N LYS A 863 3.13 -15.51 -33.30
CA LYS A 863 3.82 -16.75 -33.68
C LYS A 863 5.30 -16.39 -33.68
N PRO A 864 6.16 -17.14 -32.95
CA PRO A 864 7.60 -16.95 -33.07
C PRO A 864 7.92 -17.02 -34.56
N ARG A 865 8.40 -15.91 -35.14
CA ARG A 865 8.80 -15.91 -36.53
C ARG A 865 9.97 -16.88 -36.63
N LEU A 866 9.84 -17.90 -37.48
CA LEU A 866 10.90 -18.87 -37.71
C LEU A 866 12.16 -18.12 -38.16
N SER A 867 13.22 -18.16 -37.35
CA SER A 867 14.50 -17.52 -37.65
C SER A 867 15.33 -18.44 -38.53
N TRP A 868 15.35 -18.17 -39.83
CA TRP A 868 16.06 -18.99 -40.82
C TRP A 868 17.21 -18.22 -41.49
N LEU A 869 17.17 -16.88 -41.48
CA LEU A 869 18.18 -16.07 -42.15
C LEU A 869 19.52 -16.14 -41.41
N THR A 870 19.54 -15.97 -40.09
CA THR A 870 20.78 -16.06 -39.31
C THR A 870 21.47 -17.44 -39.44
N PRO A 871 20.75 -18.58 -39.30
CA PRO A 871 21.32 -19.89 -39.59
C PRO A 871 21.81 -20.06 -41.03
N LEU A 872 21.12 -19.46 -42.02
CA LEU A 872 21.56 -19.49 -43.41
C LEU A 872 22.88 -18.73 -43.59
N ILE A 873 23.02 -17.53 -43.01
CA ILE A 873 24.27 -16.75 -43.07
C ILE A 873 25.42 -17.55 -42.45
N PHE A 874 25.17 -18.22 -41.32
CA PHE A 874 26.14 -19.13 -40.70
C PHE A 874 26.57 -20.26 -41.65
N ALA A 875 25.61 -20.95 -42.26
CA ALA A 875 25.90 -22.05 -43.18
C ALA A 875 26.68 -21.59 -44.42
N VAL A 876 26.34 -20.42 -44.96
CA VAL A 876 27.06 -19.82 -46.10
C VAL A 876 28.50 -19.46 -45.70
N ALA A 877 28.72 -18.82 -44.55
CA ALA A 877 30.05 -18.44 -44.09
C ALA A 877 30.97 -19.65 -43.87
N VAL A 878 30.45 -20.74 -43.27
CA VAL A 878 31.19 -21.99 -43.10
C VAL A 878 31.52 -22.63 -44.45
N THR A 879 30.55 -22.67 -45.38
CA THR A 879 30.75 -23.24 -46.72
C THR A 879 31.81 -22.47 -47.50
N VAL A 880 31.76 -21.13 -47.48
CA VAL A 880 32.74 -20.25 -48.14
C VAL A 880 34.12 -20.43 -47.51
N PHE A 881 34.23 -20.60 -46.19
CA PHE A 881 35.51 -20.88 -45.54
C PHE A 881 36.10 -22.24 -45.95
N VAL A 882 35.29 -23.31 -46.01
CA VAL A 882 35.74 -24.62 -46.50
C VAL A 882 36.22 -24.53 -47.94
N TYR A 883 35.49 -23.82 -48.81
CA TYR A 883 35.91 -23.57 -50.19
C TYR A 883 37.20 -22.75 -50.26
N THR A 884 37.37 -21.77 -49.37
CA THR A 884 38.60 -20.96 -49.28
C THR A 884 39.81 -21.84 -48.94
N MET A 885 39.67 -22.75 -47.98
CA MET A 885 40.73 -23.70 -47.63
C MET A 885 41.01 -24.71 -48.76
N TYR A 886 39.99 -25.13 -49.51
CA TYR A 886 40.17 -25.96 -50.71
C TYR A 886 41.03 -25.28 -51.79
N MET A 887 40.80 -23.98 -51.99
CA MET A 887 41.55 -23.15 -52.95
C MET A 887 42.95 -22.78 -52.46
N ASN A 888 43.14 -22.65 -51.14
CA ASN A 888 44.42 -22.33 -50.53
C ASN A 888 45.49 -23.39 -50.82
N ASN A 889 45.15 -24.67 -50.64
CA ASN A 889 46.02 -25.82 -50.93
C ASN A 889 47.50 -25.62 -50.54
N CYS A 890 47.74 -25.31 -49.26
CA CYS A 890 49.08 -24.97 -48.74
C CYS A 890 50.19 -25.95 -49.16
N PRO A 891 50.00 -27.29 -49.08
CA PRO A 891 51.08 -28.23 -49.42
C PRO A 891 51.59 -28.09 -50.87
N ALA A 892 50.71 -27.71 -51.80
CA ALA A 892 51.06 -27.51 -53.20
C ALA A 892 51.74 -26.16 -53.47
N THR A 893 51.54 -25.15 -52.61
CA THR A 893 52.08 -23.79 -52.80
C THR A 893 53.35 -23.54 -52.00
N THR A 894 53.43 -24.05 -50.77
CA THR A 894 54.46 -23.68 -49.77
C THR A 894 55.33 -24.88 -49.36
N GLY A 895 54.96 -26.09 -49.79
CA GLY A 895 55.61 -27.35 -49.43
C GLY A 895 55.01 -27.98 -48.17
N GLU A 896 54.91 -29.32 -48.16
CA GLU A 896 54.16 -30.08 -47.14
C GLU A 896 54.70 -29.92 -45.70
N GLU A 897 56.01 -29.70 -45.53
CA GLU A 897 56.63 -29.54 -44.20
C GLU A 897 56.43 -28.14 -43.59
N ASN A 898 56.08 -27.15 -44.41
CA ASN A 898 55.93 -25.76 -43.96
C ASN A 898 54.48 -25.40 -43.61
N CYS A 899 53.53 -26.32 -43.78
CA CYS A 899 52.10 -26.09 -43.54
C CYS A 899 51.65 -26.66 -42.19
N LEU A 900 50.75 -25.96 -41.52
CA LEU A 900 50.19 -26.43 -40.26
C LEU A 900 49.21 -27.59 -40.51
N PHE A 901 49.40 -28.69 -39.78
CA PHE A 901 48.57 -29.90 -39.83
C PHE A 901 48.54 -30.63 -41.19
N SER A 902 49.59 -30.47 -42.02
CA SER A 902 49.73 -31.11 -43.34
C SER A 902 49.40 -32.60 -43.34
N LYS A 903 49.95 -33.34 -42.38
CA LYS A 903 49.77 -34.79 -42.21
C LYS A 903 48.31 -35.22 -42.00
N TYR A 904 47.45 -34.37 -41.45
CA TYR A 904 46.07 -34.73 -41.08
C TYR A 904 45.03 -34.15 -42.04
N LEU A 905 45.25 -32.92 -42.52
CA LEU A 905 44.26 -32.17 -43.31
C LEU A 905 44.56 -32.19 -44.82
N GLY A 906 45.77 -32.60 -45.23
CA GLY A 906 46.17 -32.66 -46.63
C GLY A 906 45.94 -31.32 -47.34
N ARG A 907 45.12 -31.32 -48.39
CA ARG A 907 44.78 -30.10 -49.16
C ARG A 907 44.21 -28.95 -48.31
N PHE A 908 43.55 -29.25 -47.19
CA PHE A 908 42.91 -28.25 -46.33
C PHE A 908 43.84 -27.71 -45.23
N SER A 909 45.15 -27.91 -45.38
CA SER A 909 46.13 -27.45 -44.40
C SER A 909 46.27 -25.93 -44.39
N PHE A 910 46.60 -25.39 -43.21
CA PHE A 910 46.70 -23.96 -42.98
C PHE A 910 48.12 -23.45 -43.27
N GLN A 911 48.22 -22.15 -43.57
CA GLN A 911 49.52 -21.49 -43.70
C GLN A 911 50.27 -21.45 -42.36
N PRO A 912 51.61 -21.36 -42.37
CA PRO A 912 52.42 -21.24 -41.16
C PRO A 912 52.04 -19.99 -40.34
N PHE A 913 52.31 -20.02 -39.03
CA PHE A 913 51.93 -18.94 -38.11
C PHE A 913 52.62 -17.61 -38.44
N GLU A 914 53.79 -17.66 -39.09
CA GLU A 914 54.52 -16.50 -39.61
C GLU A 914 53.72 -15.75 -40.69
N GLU A 915 52.86 -16.45 -41.43
CA GLU A 915 52.00 -15.87 -42.47
C GLU A 915 50.58 -15.62 -41.96
N ASN A 916 50.00 -16.55 -41.20
CA ASN A 916 48.64 -16.43 -40.67
C ASN A 916 48.51 -16.98 -39.25
N THR A 917 48.43 -16.07 -38.28
CA THR A 917 48.30 -16.39 -36.85
C THR A 917 46.92 -16.94 -36.46
N LEU A 918 45.91 -16.83 -37.33
CA LEU A 918 44.51 -17.18 -37.05
C LEU A 918 44.09 -18.55 -37.58
N ILE A 919 45.06 -19.38 -37.98
CA ILE A 919 44.86 -20.74 -38.51
C ILE A 919 43.98 -20.68 -39.77
N GLY A 920 44.59 -20.29 -40.89
CA GLY A 920 43.84 -19.92 -42.09
C GLY A 920 44.63 -20.00 -43.41
N PRO A 921 44.02 -19.50 -44.49
CA PRO A 921 44.64 -19.45 -45.82
C PRO A 921 45.67 -18.31 -45.95
N SER A 922 46.37 -18.26 -47.08
CA SER A 922 47.24 -17.13 -47.43
C SER A 922 46.44 -15.87 -47.74
N ALA A 923 47.07 -14.70 -47.54
CA ALA A 923 46.48 -13.42 -47.94
C ALA A 923 46.18 -13.36 -49.46
N THR A 924 47.04 -13.97 -50.28
CA THR A 924 46.85 -14.07 -51.73
C THR A 924 45.61 -14.87 -52.12
N THR A 925 45.30 -15.95 -51.38
CA THR A 925 44.07 -16.73 -51.58
C THR A 925 42.84 -15.90 -51.24
N LEU A 926 42.88 -15.14 -50.14
CA LEU A 926 41.78 -14.25 -49.74
C LEU A 926 41.54 -13.17 -50.79
N ILE A 927 42.59 -12.51 -51.30
CA ILE A 927 42.47 -11.54 -52.40
C ILE A 927 41.84 -12.19 -53.63
N LYS A 928 42.32 -13.38 -54.04
CA LYS A 928 41.79 -14.08 -55.21
C LYS A 928 40.29 -14.39 -55.10
N LEU A 929 39.81 -14.68 -53.90
CA LEU A 929 38.42 -15.05 -53.65
C LEU A 929 37.49 -13.88 -53.33
N GLY A 930 37.98 -12.64 -53.41
CA GLY A 930 37.16 -11.45 -53.20
C GLY A 930 37.38 -10.73 -51.87
N GLY A 931 38.54 -10.92 -51.24
CA GLY A 931 38.97 -10.11 -50.10
C GLY A 931 39.07 -8.64 -50.48
N LEU A 932 38.77 -7.77 -49.52
CA LEU A 932 38.76 -6.33 -49.75
C LEU A 932 40.21 -5.80 -49.75
N GLU A 933 40.63 -5.25 -50.87
CA GLU A 933 41.92 -4.59 -51.04
C GLU A 933 41.71 -3.24 -51.71
N ARG A 934 42.19 -2.17 -51.09
CA ARG A 934 41.91 -0.79 -51.52
C ARG A 934 42.28 -0.54 -52.98
N LYS A 935 43.45 -1.01 -53.42
CA LYS A 935 43.95 -0.77 -54.77
C LYS A 935 43.01 -1.36 -55.83
N LEU A 936 42.60 -2.60 -55.64
CA LEU A 936 41.68 -3.31 -56.54
C LEU A 936 40.30 -2.65 -56.60
N VAL A 937 39.80 -2.14 -55.47
CA VAL A 937 38.48 -1.50 -55.41
C VAL A 937 38.48 -0.08 -55.95
N VAL A 938 39.46 0.74 -55.56
CA VAL A 938 39.48 2.18 -55.84
C VAL A 938 40.14 2.47 -57.19
N GLU A 939 41.24 1.79 -57.53
CA GLU A 939 42.00 2.05 -58.76
C GLU A 939 41.55 1.15 -59.92
N GLU A 940 41.26 -0.13 -59.65
CA GLU A 940 40.89 -1.12 -60.69
C GLU A 940 39.37 -1.31 -60.85
N GLY A 941 38.56 -0.68 -59.99
CA GLY A 941 37.10 -0.66 -60.11
C GLY A 941 36.40 -1.96 -59.68
N GLU A 942 37.04 -2.84 -58.91
CA GLU A 942 36.47 -4.11 -58.44
C GLU A 942 35.48 -3.93 -57.27
N GLY A 943 34.46 -3.07 -57.44
CA GLY A 943 33.49 -2.70 -56.40
C GLY A 943 32.67 -3.85 -55.82
N TRP A 944 32.56 -4.98 -56.52
CA TRP A 944 31.93 -6.21 -56.03
C TRP A 944 32.61 -6.75 -54.76
N ARG A 945 33.89 -6.42 -54.54
CA ARG A 945 34.65 -6.78 -53.33
C ARG A 945 34.07 -6.20 -52.05
N LEU A 946 33.34 -5.09 -52.13
CA LEU A 946 32.66 -4.48 -50.99
C LEU A 946 31.61 -5.43 -50.37
N LEU A 947 31.07 -6.36 -51.15
CA LEU A 947 30.09 -7.35 -50.71
C LEU A 947 30.70 -8.75 -50.52
N SER A 948 31.63 -9.18 -51.38
CA SER A 948 32.21 -10.53 -51.27
C SER A 948 33.09 -10.70 -50.03
N CYS A 949 33.77 -9.63 -49.58
CA CYS A 949 34.65 -9.71 -48.41
C CYS A 949 33.90 -10.06 -47.11
N MET A 950 32.60 -9.76 -47.03
CA MET A 950 31.73 -10.05 -45.88
C MET A 950 31.56 -11.55 -45.60
N TRP A 951 31.85 -12.40 -46.60
CA TRP A 951 31.65 -13.85 -46.51
C TRP A 951 32.97 -14.63 -46.31
N LEU A 952 34.10 -13.97 -46.52
CA LEU A 952 35.42 -14.56 -46.34
C LEU A 952 35.89 -14.43 -44.89
N HIS A 953 36.73 -15.35 -44.42
CA HIS A 953 37.28 -15.30 -43.07
C HIS A 953 38.76 -15.64 -43.11
N VAL A 954 39.58 -14.86 -42.40
CA VAL A 954 41.05 -15.03 -42.38
C VAL A 954 41.52 -16.32 -41.69
N GLY A 955 40.68 -16.98 -40.89
CA GLY A 955 41.05 -18.23 -40.23
C GLY A 955 39.94 -18.81 -39.35
N VAL A 956 40.17 -20.02 -38.81
CA VAL A 956 39.19 -20.77 -38.01
C VAL A 956 38.78 -20.00 -36.75
N ILE A 957 39.74 -19.37 -36.08
CA ILE A 957 39.48 -18.59 -34.86
C ILE A 957 38.58 -17.39 -35.17
N HIS A 958 38.88 -16.69 -36.27
CA HIS A 958 38.08 -15.56 -36.72
C HIS A 958 36.66 -15.99 -37.13
N LEU A 959 36.52 -17.10 -37.87
CA LEU A 959 35.21 -17.65 -38.24
C LEU A 959 34.39 -18.00 -36.99
N ALA A 960 34.96 -18.74 -36.04
CA ALA A 960 34.28 -19.16 -34.82
C ALA A 960 33.77 -17.96 -34.00
N ALA A 961 34.60 -16.94 -33.79
CA ALA A 961 34.23 -15.74 -33.05
C ALA A 961 33.08 -14.97 -33.71
N ASN A 962 33.14 -14.79 -35.04
CA ASN A 962 32.09 -14.12 -35.80
C ASN A 962 30.77 -14.89 -35.75
N MET A 963 30.83 -16.20 -35.99
CA MET A 963 29.64 -17.04 -36.08
C MET A 963 28.94 -17.25 -34.74
N LEU A 964 29.70 -17.39 -33.65
CA LEU A 964 29.14 -17.45 -32.30
C LEU A 964 28.39 -16.16 -31.97
N SER A 965 29.01 -15.01 -32.24
CA SER A 965 28.40 -13.69 -32.01
C SER A 965 27.14 -13.49 -32.86
N LEU A 966 27.17 -13.93 -34.12
CA LEU A 966 26.04 -13.81 -35.05
C LEU A 966 24.84 -14.65 -34.59
N ILE A 967 25.07 -15.88 -34.10
CA ILE A 967 23.98 -16.73 -33.60
C ILE A 967 23.32 -16.12 -32.35
N PHE A 968 24.12 -15.68 -31.37
CA PHE A 968 23.58 -15.13 -30.12
C PHE A 968 22.77 -13.85 -30.34
N ILE A 969 23.26 -12.96 -31.21
CA ILE A 969 22.67 -11.63 -31.38
C ILE A 969 21.67 -11.61 -32.54
N GLY A 970 22.03 -12.23 -33.67
CA GLY A 970 21.25 -12.23 -34.90
C GLY A 970 19.90 -12.94 -34.77
N ILE A 971 19.85 -14.11 -34.12
CA ILE A 971 18.60 -14.85 -33.90
C ILE A 971 17.62 -14.02 -33.07
N ARG A 972 18.10 -13.39 -31.99
CA ARG A 972 17.27 -12.53 -31.14
C ARG A 972 16.66 -11.38 -31.94
N LEU A 973 17.48 -10.70 -32.74
CA LEU A 973 17.02 -9.56 -33.52
C LEU A 973 16.06 -10.00 -34.65
N GLU A 974 16.31 -11.15 -35.29
CA GLU A 974 15.48 -11.72 -36.36
C GLU A 974 14.09 -12.10 -35.85
N GLN A 975 14.00 -12.73 -34.67
CA GLN A 975 12.73 -13.11 -34.05
C GLN A 975 11.89 -11.87 -33.69
N GLU A 976 12.54 -10.77 -33.36
CA GLU A 976 11.90 -9.55 -32.90
C GLU A 976 11.45 -8.62 -34.04
N PHE A 977 12.31 -8.40 -35.04
CA PHE A 977 12.03 -7.44 -36.12
C PHE A 977 11.69 -8.12 -37.47
N GLY A 978 11.94 -9.41 -37.59
CA GLY A 978 11.75 -10.20 -38.80
C GLY A 978 12.99 -10.23 -39.70
N TYR A 979 13.16 -11.33 -40.42
CA TYR A 979 14.31 -11.62 -41.29
C TYR A 979 14.57 -10.55 -42.36
N VAL A 980 13.54 -9.91 -42.92
CA VAL A 980 13.73 -8.89 -43.96
C VAL A 980 14.50 -7.68 -43.41
N ARG A 981 14.10 -7.17 -42.25
CA ARG A 981 14.73 -5.97 -41.67
C ARG A 981 16.13 -6.25 -41.16
N VAL A 982 16.31 -7.40 -40.52
CA VAL A 982 17.62 -7.84 -40.03
C VAL A 982 18.57 -8.16 -41.18
N GLY A 983 18.07 -8.75 -42.26
CA GLY A 983 18.86 -8.98 -43.48
C GLY A 983 19.31 -7.70 -44.15
N ILE A 984 18.42 -6.71 -44.30
CA ILE A 984 18.79 -5.38 -44.82
C ILE A 984 19.82 -4.72 -43.89
N LEU A 985 19.59 -4.78 -42.57
CA LEU A 985 20.52 -4.23 -41.58
C LEU A 985 21.91 -4.87 -41.72
N TYR A 986 22.00 -6.20 -41.78
CA TYR A 986 23.26 -6.94 -41.92
C TYR A 986 24.00 -6.61 -43.22
N VAL A 987 23.29 -6.58 -44.36
CA VAL A 987 23.93 -6.33 -45.66
C VAL A 987 24.41 -4.89 -45.78
N LEU A 988 23.56 -3.92 -45.45
CA LEU A 988 23.92 -2.50 -45.59
C LEU A 988 24.95 -2.06 -44.56
N SER A 989 24.91 -2.61 -43.34
CA SER A 989 25.96 -2.31 -42.36
C SER A 989 27.30 -2.94 -42.73
N GLY A 990 27.28 -4.17 -43.25
CA GLY A 990 28.48 -4.81 -43.80
C GLY A 990 29.08 -4.00 -44.94
N PHE A 991 28.25 -3.52 -45.86
CA PHE A 991 28.66 -2.62 -46.93
C PHE A 991 29.25 -1.31 -46.39
N GLY A 992 28.61 -0.69 -45.39
CA GLY A 992 29.13 0.53 -44.74
C GLY A 992 30.48 0.32 -44.07
N GLY A 993 30.71 -0.85 -43.48
CA GLY A 993 32.01 -1.27 -42.97
C GLY A 993 33.05 -1.39 -44.08
N SER A 994 32.74 -2.15 -45.14
CA SER A 994 33.63 -2.32 -46.29
C SER A 994 33.96 -0.98 -46.98
N LEU A 995 32.99 -0.07 -47.07
CA LEU A 995 33.19 1.25 -47.64
C LEU A 995 34.15 2.10 -46.79
N LEU A 996 33.93 2.17 -45.47
CA LEU A 996 34.83 2.92 -44.59
C LEU A 996 36.24 2.31 -44.57
N SER A 997 36.34 0.98 -44.66
CA SER A 997 37.62 0.30 -44.85
C SER A 997 38.30 0.68 -46.16
N ALA A 998 37.59 0.70 -47.29
CA ALA A 998 38.17 1.10 -48.58
C ALA A 998 38.68 2.55 -48.58
N LEU A 999 38.02 3.45 -47.85
CA LEU A 999 38.41 4.85 -47.71
C LEU A 999 39.66 5.05 -46.82
N ASN A 1000 39.81 4.24 -45.78
CA ASN A 1000 40.81 4.48 -44.73
C ASN A 1000 42.02 3.52 -44.76
N SER A 1001 41.88 2.32 -45.31
CA SER A 1001 42.91 1.28 -45.26
C SER A 1001 44.14 1.64 -46.11
N ARG A 1002 45.35 1.36 -45.58
CA ARG A 1002 46.64 1.71 -46.22
C ARG A 1002 47.37 0.56 -46.94
N SER A 1003 47.02 -0.72 -46.72
CA SER A 1003 47.61 -1.87 -47.47
C SER A 1003 47.19 -3.27 -46.99
N SER A 1004 46.28 -3.42 -46.01
CA SER A 1004 45.89 -4.74 -45.48
C SER A 1004 44.63 -5.29 -46.16
N VAL A 1005 44.62 -6.60 -46.44
CA VAL A 1005 43.44 -7.33 -46.92
C VAL A 1005 42.41 -7.41 -45.81
N SER A 1006 41.19 -6.95 -46.05
CA SER A 1006 40.08 -7.01 -45.10
C SER A 1006 39.05 -8.05 -45.51
N VAL A 1007 38.63 -8.87 -44.55
CA VAL A 1007 37.68 -9.97 -44.72
C VAL A 1007 36.87 -10.17 -43.44
N GLY A 1008 35.63 -10.63 -43.57
CA GLY A 1008 34.82 -11.08 -42.42
C GLY A 1008 33.43 -10.50 -42.35
N ALA A 1009 32.53 -11.27 -41.76
CA ALA A 1009 31.21 -10.83 -41.34
C ALA A 1009 31.21 -9.77 -40.23
N SER A 1010 32.38 -9.42 -39.69
CA SER A 1010 32.53 -8.63 -38.47
C SER A 1010 31.98 -7.21 -38.62
N GLY A 1011 32.20 -6.53 -39.76
CA GLY A 1011 31.57 -5.22 -40.02
C GLY A 1011 30.04 -5.28 -39.94
N ALA A 1012 29.42 -6.31 -40.52
CA ALA A 1012 27.99 -6.52 -40.46
C ALA A 1012 27.49 -6.82 -39.03
N LEU A 1013 28.26 -7.61 -38.28
CA LEU A 1013 27.99 -7.93 -36.87
C LEU A 1013 28.03 -6.68 -35.98
N PHE A 1014 29.05 -5.83 -36.14
CA PHE A 1014 29.13 -4.54 -35.45
C PHE A 1014 27.96 -3.64 -35.83
N GLY A 1015 27.45 -3.73 -37.06
CA GLY A 1015 26.22 -3.06 -37.45
C GLY A 1015 24.96 -3.58 -36.77
N ILE A 1016 24.86 -4.88 -36.51
CA ILE A 1016 23.78 -5.44 -35.69
C ILE A 1016 23.87 -4.87 -34.26
N LEU A 1017 25.08 -4.79 -33.67
CA LEU A 1017 25.30 -4.18 -32.35
C LEU A 1017 24.93 -2.69 -32.33
N GLY A 1018 25.31 -1.93 -33.36
CA GLY A 1018 24.91 -0.52 -33.52
C GLY A 1018 23.39 -0.37 -33.62
N GLY A 1019 22.73 -1.23 -34.38
CA GLY A 1019 21.27 -1.25 -34.50
C GLY A 1019 20.58 -1.52 -33.15
N MET A 1020 21.11 -2.45 -32.35
CA MET A 1020 20.59 -2.71 -31.00
C MET A 1020 20.69 -1.50 -30.08
N LEU A 1021 21.77 -0.73 -30.16
CA LEU A 1021 21.91 0.49 -29.37
C LEU A 1021 20.85 1.52 -29.76
N SER A 1022 20.61 1.73 -31.06
CA SER A 1022 19.55 2.63 -31.55
C SER A 1022 18.16 2.17 -31.13
N GLU A 1023 17.92 0.86 -31.13
CA GLU A 1023 16.67 0.26 -30.64
C GLU A 1023 16.45 0.59 -29.16
N LEU A 1024 17.47 0.40 -28.32
CA LEU A 1024 17.43 0.69 -26.89
C LEU A 1024 17.16 2.19 -26.63
N LEU A 1025 17.82 3.07 -27.37
CA LEU A 1025 17.63 4.53 -27.27
C LEU A 1025 16.23 4.95 -27.73
N THR A 1026 15.74 4.40 -28.84
CA THR A 1026 14.43 4.74 -29.41
C THR A 1026 13.28 4.27 -28.52
N ASN A 1027 13.47 3.16 -27.81
CA ASN A 1027 12.46 2.51 -26.97
C ASN A 1027 12.80 2.57 -25.46
N TRP A 1028 13.56 3.57 -25.04
CA TRP A 1028 14.06 3.75 -23.68
C TRP A 1028 13.00 3.59 -22.58
N THR A 1029 11.75 4.00 -22.85
CA THR A 1029 10.66 3.95 -21.88
C THR A 1029 10.10 2.55 -21.62
N ILE A 1030 10.42 1.56 -22.46
CA ILE A 1030 9.89 0.19 -22.37
C ILE A 1030 10.76 -0.70 -21.46
N TYR A 1031 12.04 -0.40 -21.33
CA TYR A 1031 12.98 -1.18 -20.53
C TYR A 1031 12.83 -0.87 -19.04
N ALA A 1032 12.65 -1.89 -18.21
CA ALA A 1032 12.50 -1.75 -16.75
C ALA A 1032 13.82 -1.39 -16.06
N ASN A 1033 14.94 -2.01 -16.47
CA ASN A 1033 16.29 -1.76 -15.93
C ASN A 1033 17.21 -1.11 -16.97
N LYS A 1034 16.92 0.16 -17.28
CA LYS A 1034 17.52 0.92 -18.40
C LYS A 1034 19.03 1.12 -18.27
N GLY A 1035 19.48 1.38 -17.04
CA GLY A 1035 20.89 1.60 -16.73
C GLY A 1035 21.72 0.33 -16.92
N ALA A 1036 21.25 -0.81 -16.40
CA ALA A 1036 21.95 -2.08 -16.55
C ALA A 1036 22.00 -2.54 -18.02
N ALA A 1037 20.89 -2.44 -18.75
CA ALA A 1037 20.85 -2.83 -20.17
C ALA A 1037 21.79 -1.98 -21.04
N LEU A 1038 21.84 -0.66 -20.81
CA LEU A 1038 22.77 0.23 -21.49
C LEU A 1038 24.22 -0.08 -21.11
N LEU A 1039 24.51 -0.27 -19.83
CA LEU A 1039 25.85 -0.57 -19.33
C LEU A 1039 26.38 -1.88 -19.93
N THR A 1040 25.58 -2.95 -19.91
CA THR A 1040 25.97 -4.24 -20.49
C THR A 1040 26.23 -4.12 -22.00
N LEU A 1041 25.36 -3.43 -22.74
CA LEU A 1041 25.53 -3.25 -24.18
C LEU A 1041 26.79 -2.42 -24.50
N VAL A 1042 27.05 -1.35 -23.74
CA VAL A 1042 28.25 -0.51 -23.89
C VAL A 1042 29.52 -1.30 -23.56
N VAL A 1043 29.52 -2.11 -22.51
CA VAL A 1043 30.66 -2.98 -22.17
C VAL A 1043 30.92 -3.99 -23.29
N ILE A 1044 29.88 -4.62 -23.84
CA ILE A 1044 30.02 -5.55 -24.97
C ILE A 1044 30.62 -4.82 -26.19
N ILE A 1045 30.14 -3.62 -26.52
CA ILE A 1045 30.65 -2.83 -27.64
C ILE A 1045 32.13 -2.48 -27.43
N ILE A 1046 32.50 -2.00 -26.24
CA ILE A 1046 33.87 -1.61 -25.90
C ILE A 1046 34.80 -2.82 -25.95
N VAL A 1047 34.41 -3.95 -25.37
CA VAL A 1047 35.23 -5.18 -25.38
C VAL A 1047 35.43 -5.68 -26.82
N ASN A 1048 34.37 -5.72 -27.63
CA ASN A 1048 34.48 -6.15 -29.02
C ASN A 1048 35.35 -5.18 -29.85
N LEU A 1049 35.22 -3.87 -29.64
CA LEU A 1049 36.06 -2.87 -30.32
C LEU A 1049 37.52 -2.93 -29.83
N ALA A 1050 37.74 -3.23 -28.54
CA ALA A 1050 39.07 -3.37 -27.96
C ALA A 1050 39.86 -4.55 -28.55
N ILE A 1051 39.17 -5.65 -28.88
CA ILE A 1051 39.75 -6.79 -29.61
C ILE A 1051 40.24 -6.37 -31.01
N GLY A 1052 39.64 -5.33 -31.59
CA GLY A 1052 40.04 -4.74 -32.87
C GLY A 1052 41.43 -4.10 -32.88
N PHE A 1053 42.02 -3.76 -31.72
CA PHE A 1053 43.41 -3.24 -31.65
C PHE A 1053 44.49 -4.31 -31.89
N LEU A 1054 44.10 -5.57 -32.13
CA LEU A 1054 45.04 -6.60 -32.55
C LEU A 1054 45.57 -6.33 -33.97
N PRO A 1055 46.86 -6.58 -34.24
CA PRO A 1055 47.43 -6.45 -35.59
C PRO A 1055 46.67 -7.35 -36.57
N HIS A 1056 46.48 -6.88 -37.80
CA HIS A 1056 45.71 -7.52 -38.88
C HIS A 1056 44.17 -7.51 -38.73
N VAL A 1057 43.61 -6.80 -37.75
CA VAL A 1057 42.15 -6.57 -37.65
C VAL A 1057 41.75 -5.21 -38.23
N ASP A 1058 40.71 -5.20 -39.04
CA ASP A 1058 40.22 -4.00 -39.72
C ASP A 1058 39.23 -3.19 -38.84
N ASN A 1059 39.79 -2.28 -38.06
CA ASN A 1059 39.01 -1.35 -37.23
C ASN A 1059 38.10 -0.41 -38.05
N SER A 1060 38.48 -0.10 -39.29
CA SER A 1060 37.67 0.78 -40.15
C SER A 1060 36.38 0.08 -40.56
N ALA A 1061 36.45 -1.22 -40.85
CA ALA A 1061 35.27 -2.03 -41.13
C ALA A 1061 34.34 -2.15 -39.91
N HIS A 1062 34.89 -2.31 -38.70
CA HIS A 1062 34.08 -2.39 -37.47
C HIS A 1062 33.39 -1.07 -37.14
N ILE A 1063 34.12 0.05 -37.22
CA ILE A 1063 33.57 1.39 -36.96
C ILE A 1063 32.51 1.75 -38.02
N GLY A 1064 32.80 1.51 -39.29
CA GLY A 1064 31.89 1.83 -40.39
C GLY A 1064 30.62 0.99 -40.32
N GLY A 1065 30.77 -0.29 -39.99
CA GLY A 1065 29.66 -1.20 -39.74
C GLY A 1065 28.79 -0.77 -38.56
N PHE A 1066 29.41 -0.43 -37.43
CA PHE A 1066 28.71 0.08 -36.24
C PHE A 1066 27.94 1.38 -36.53
N MET A 1067 28.58 2.37 -37.17
CA MET A 1067 27.96 3.66 -37.48
C MET A 1067 26.78 3.51 -38.43
N SER A 1068 26.97 2.79 -39.53
CA SER A 1068 25.89 2.53 -40.50
C SER A 1068 24.75 1.74 -39.86
N GLY A 1069 25.05 0.71 -39.06
CA GLY A 1069 24.07 -0.06 -38.31
C GLY A 1069 23.31 0.75 -37.27
N PHE A 1070 23.98 1.66 -36.55
CA PHE A 1070 23.36 2.58 -35.60
C PHE A 1070 22.35 3.51 -36.31
N LEU A 1071 22.73 4.13 -37.43
CA LEU A 1071 21.81 4.97 -38.19
C LEU A 1071 20.64 4.16 -38.77
N LEU A 1072 20.92 3.00 -39.38
CA LEU A 1072 19.91 2.09 -39.91
C LEU A 1072 18.96 1.59 -38.81
N GLY A 1073 19.42 1.45 -37.57
CA GLY A 1073 18.61 1.07 -36.42
C GLY A 1073 17.45 2.03 -36.16
N PHE A 1074 17.67 3.35 -36.27
CA PHE A 1074 16.60 4.36 -36.13
C PHE A 1074 15.56 4.30 -37.26
N ILE A 1075 15.87 3.66 -38.38
CA ILE A 1075 14.98 3.53 -39.54
C ILE A 1075 14.25 2.18 -39.50
N LEU A 1076 15.00 1.09 -39.30
CA LEU A 1076 14.51 -0.28 -39.45
C LEU A 1076 13.93 -0.86 -38.14
N LEU A 1077 14.41 -0.44 -36.98
CA LEU A 1077 14.08 -1.06 -35.67
C LEU A 1077 13.11 -0.23 -34.82
N VAL A 1078 12.30 0.63 -35.46
CA VAL A 1078 11.29 1.46 -34.75
C VAL A 1078 10.09 0.63 -34.30
N ARG A 1079 9.74 0.72 -33.00
CA ARG A 1079 8.53 0.10 -32.44
C ARG A 1079 7.35 1.08 -32.36
N PRO A 1080 6.11 0.58 -32.50
CA PRO A 1080 4.91 1.37 -32.20
C PRO A 1080 4.82 1.74 -30.71
N GLN A 1081 4.12 2.82 -30.39
CA GLN A 1081 3.83 3.20 -29.01
C GLN A 1081 3.01 2.12 -28.28
N PHE A 1082 3.28 1.95 -26.97
CA PHE A 1082 2.48 1.08 -26.12
C PHE A 1082 1.01 1.55 -26.10
N GLY A 1083 0.10 0.65 -26.47
CA GLY A 1083 -1.34 0.93 -26.61
C GLY A 1083 -1.78 1.44 -27.99
N TYR A 1084 -0.91 1.48 -29.00
CA TYR A 1084 -1.33 1.73 -30.39
C TYR A 1084 -2.06 0.51 -30.97
N VAL A 1085 -3.25 0.74 -31.54
CA VAL A 1085 -4.04 -0.26 -32.27
C VAL A 1085 -4.16 0.19 -33.73
N SER A 1086 -3.81 -0.71 -34.67
CA SER A 1086 -3.96 -0.42 -36.11
C SER A 1086 -5.42 -0.34 -36.51
N SER A 1087 -5.77 0.61 -37.38
CA SER A 1087 -7.13 0.78 -37.94
C SER A 1087 -7.67 -0.47 -38.62
N LYS A 1088 -6.79 -1.37 -39.10
CA LYS A 1088 -7.17 -2.65 -39.71
C LYS A 1088 -7.86 -3.60 -38.72
N TYR A 1089 -7.64 -3.43 -37.42
CA TYR A 1089 -8.22 -4.28 -36.36
C TYR A 1089 -9.42 -3.62 -35.67
N ILE A 1090 -9.88 -2.46 -36.17
CA ILE A 1090 -11.05 -1.75 -35.63
C ILE A 1090 -12.23 -2.04 -36.57
N PRO A 1091 -13.33 -2.64 -36.09
CA PRO A 1091 -14.53 -2.84 -36.89
C PRO A 1091 -15.08 -1.51 -37.44
N PRO A 1092 -15.67 -1.48 -38.65
CA PRO A 1092 -16.32 -0.29 -39.18
C PRO A 1092 -17.38 0.22 -38.20
N GLY A 1093 -17.35 1.52 -37.86
CA GLY A 1093 -18.32 2.17 -36.97
C GLY A 1093 -17.83 2.53 -35.55
N TYR A 1094 -16.61 2.13 -35.16
CA TYR A 1094 -16.03 2.48 -33.85
C TYR A 1094 -15.00 3.63 -33.96
N ASN A 1095 -15.19 4.70 -33.19
CA ASN A 1095 -14.32 5.88 -33.19
C ASN A 1095 -13.55 5.98 -31.86
N ILE A 1096 -12.39 5.32 -31.78
CA ILE A 1096 -11.51 5.34 -30.59
C ILE A 1096 -10.52 6.51 -30.72
N LYS A 1097 -10.33 7.30 -29.66
CA LYS A 1097 -9.27 8.32 -29.59
C LYS A 1097 -7.90 7.68 -29.84
N ARG A 1098 -7.32 7.92 -31.02
CA ARG A 1098 -6.07 7.26 -31.47
C ARG A 1098 -4.86 7.93 -30.83
N LYS A 1099 -3.99 7.13 -30.20
CA LYS A 1099 -2.60 7.54 -30.00
C LYS A 1099 -1.85 7.39 -31.33
N ALA A 1100 -0.92 8.30 -31.62
CA ALA A 1100 -0.08 8.21 -32.81
C ALA A 1100 0.75 6.91 -32.78
N LYS A 1101 0.99 6.30 -33.95
CA LYS A 1101 1.74 5.03 -34.08
C LYS A 1101 3.15 5.15 -33.50
N HIS A 1102 3.81 6.28 -33.74
CA HIS A 1102 5.15 6.59 -33.26
C HIS A 1102 5.16 7.97 -32.61
N LYS A 1103 6.09 8.21 -31.67
CA LYS A 1103 6.29 9.53 -31.05
C LYS A 1103 7.02 10.47 -32.03
N CYS A 1104 6.84 11.78 -31.86
CA CYS A 1104 7.47 12.78 -32.72
C CYS A 1104 9.00 12.61 -32.81
N TYR A 1105 9.66 12.34 -31.68
CA TYR A 1105 11.12 12.12 -31.67
C TYR A 1105 11.54 10.88 -32.48
N GLN A 1106 10.71 9.84 -32.60
CA GLN A 1106 11.05 8.64 -33.38
C GLN A 1106 11.09 8.95 -34.87
N TYR A 1107 10.18 9.81 -35.36
CA TYR A 1107 10.22 10.29 -36.74
C TYR A 1107 11.39 11.23 -36.99
N LEU A 1108 11.67 12.14 -36.05
CA LEU A 1108 12.80 13.07 -36.16
C LEU A 1108 14.13 12.32 -36.22
N LEU A 1109 14.37 11.35 -35.32
CA LEU A 1109 15.57 10.51 -35.34
C LEU A 1109 15.67 9.68 -36.63
N GLY A 1110 14.56 9.13 -37.12
CA GLY A 1110 14.55 8.36 -38.37
C GLY A 1110 14.86 9.21 -39.61
N ILE A 1111 14.30 10.42 -39.72
CA ILE A 1111 14.58 11.35 -40.83
C ILE A 1111 16.03 11.83 -40.76
N THR A 1112 16.51 12.24 -39.59
CA THR A 1112 17.91 12.67 -39.43
C THR A 1112 18.87 11.54 -39.78
N ALA A 1113 18.61 10.31 -39.32
CA ALA A 1113 19.43 9.15 -39.67
C ALA A 1113 19.41 8.86 -41.18
N LEU A 1114 18.27 8.99 -41.85
CA LEU A 1114 18.16 8.81 -43.30
C LEU A 1114 18.95 9.87 -44.07
N VAL A 1115 18.86 11.14 -43.66
CA VAL A 1115 19.65 12.23 -44.25
C VAL A 1115 21.14 11.95 -44.08
N LEU A 1116 21.57 11.59 -42.87
CA LEU A 1116 22.98 11.28 -42.59
C LEU A 1116 23.49 10.07 -43.41
N LEU A 1117 22.67 9.05 -43.65
CA LEU A 1117 23.04 7.88 -44.47
C LEU A 1117 23.08 8.16 -45.98
N ILE A 1118 22.34 9.17 -46.47
CA ILE A 1118 22.34 9.52 -47.90
C ILE A 1118 23.49 10.48 -48.23
N PHE A 1119 23.80 11.41 -47.32
CA PHE A 1119 24.83 12.42 -47.54
C PHE A 1119 26.22 12.03 -47.05
N GLY A 1120 26.32 11.19 -46.02
CA GLY A 1120 27.58 10.63 -45.52
C GLY A 1120 27.91 9.33 -46.21
#